data_AF-A0A2E5YQT9-F1
#
_entry.id   AF-A0A2E5YQT9-F1
#
_cell.length_a   1.000
_cell.length_b   1.000
_cell.length_c   1.000
_cell.angle_alpha   90.00
_cell.angle_beta   90.00
_cell.angle_gamma   90.00
#
_symmetry.space_group_name_H-M   'P 1'
#
loop_
_entity.id
_entity.type
_entity.pdbx_description
1 polymer ?
#
loop_
_entity_poly.entity_id
_entity_poly.type
_entity_poly.pdbx_seq_one_letter_code
_entity_poly.pdbx_strand_id
1 'polypeptide(L)'
;MLQSHLREGQSWSGKERHCVFLNIGDAKFADASGISGLDFPDDGRGMAVVDWDHDGDLDLWFSNRTGPRARLLRNDSDSNNSYVAFLLRSESSNPDAIGAEVELFFKGDDDERHVRSLRAGSGFISQSSKWVHFGVPEGREVSHVSVRWPAGGSSVHRGVSAGARWILKDTSEAPIAWGAPERTVSLAAGEVPAAPPTTTARVPIIHPLPLLGMTTEGKDGRRAPLQPELDGGVLLTLWADWCVNCKRELAKLQEEEATLRGAGLRVVAVNVDEISDRAAGDAFLDKISWPYERAYAHKELLEILAVAQRVLLDRPHADAIPTSYLIDGGGRLQVIYRGPVEAAQVIEDAKSFDLSPLERREAYAHFDGWWSLDRIPTRYTLMAIQLRNRGYPELSAEYLKRITILGDAEDAPVFAVNRIVGSEINTGIELMNGDDTVNAVASFKRALALRPRHAVANRLLGACLQKLGRAGEALGHIQIAIEEEPENAAARNDLGLALIDLNRMDEAAASFRKAIELDPELPKAHFNLGIYHARLSEFDESAALIEAAVELNPDYVQAWATLGRIYSLRSEPAKAVTALERALDLHGEDPDVVLLYGTSLIQAGRPEEARALLPKLRALDAARASSLEQLLGS
;
A
#
# COMPACT_ATOMS: atom_id res chain seq x y z
N MET A 1 -1.13 -8.16 -18.82
CA MET A 1 -1.62 -9.55 -18.99
C MET A 1 -0.72 -10.56 -18.27
N LEU A 2 0.56 -10.73 -18.65
CA LEU A 2 1.48 -11.70 -18.01
C LEU A 2 1.65 -11.53 -16.48
N GLN A 3 1.86 -10.30 -15.99
CA GLN A 3 1.93 -10.05 -14.55
C GLN A 3 0.61 -10.31 -13.81
N SER A 4 -0.56 -10.15 -14.47
CA SER A 4 -1.86 -10.48 -13.88
C SER A 4 -2.00 -11.99 -13.74
N HIS A 5 -1.69 -12.75 -14.80
CA HIS A 5 -1.67 -14.21 -14.78
C HIS A 5 -0.70 -14.76 -13.71
N LEU A 6 0.53 -14.21 -13.62
CA LEU A 6 1.50 -14.61 -12.60
C LEU A 6 1.00 -14.29 -11.18
N ARG A 7 0.40 -13.11 -10.95
CA ARG A 7 -0.21 -12.73 -9.66
C ARG A 7 -1.44 -13.55 -9.31
N GLU A 8 -2.17 -14.02 -10.31
CA GLU A 8 -3.30 -14.93 -10.19
C GLU A 8 -2.86 -16.41 -10.10
N GLY A 9 -1.56 -16.68 -10.03
CA GLY A 9 -1.04 -18.05 -9.95
C GLY A 9 -1.32 -18.89 -11.21
N GLN A 10 -1.68 -18.27 -12.33
CA GLN A 10 -1.86 -18.95 -13.60
C GLN A 10 -0.50 -19.21 -14.25
N SER A 11 -0.29 -20.44 -14.72
CA SER A 11 0.79 -20.82 -15.65
C SER A 11 0.14 -21.32 -16.91
N TRP A 12 0.82 -21.17 -18.04
CA TRP A 12 0.31 -21.59 -19.34
C TRP A 12 0.08 -23.10 -19.42
N SER A 13 0.79 -23.90 -18.61
CA SER A 13 0.65 -25.36 -18.58
C SER A 13 0.49 -25.97 -17.18
N GLY A 14 0.79 -25.23 -16.11
CA GLY A 14 0.85 -25.75 -14.74
C GLY A 14 1.98 -26.77 -14.51
N LYS A 15 2.86 -26.97 -15.51
CA LYS A 15 3.99 -27.91 -15.56
C LYS A 15 5.13 -27.33 -16.40
N GLU A 16 5.53 -26.09 -16.11
CA GLU A 16 6.67 -25.46 -16.78
C GLU A 16 7.97 -26.06 -16.22
N ARG A 17 8.51 -27.08 -16.90
CA ARG A 17 9.81 -27.66 -16.58
C ARG A 17 10.90 -26.59 -16.69
N HIS A 18 11.98 -26.77 -15.94
CA HIS A 18 13.16 -25.93 -16.11
C HIS A 18 13.76 -26.12 -17.50
N CYS A 19 14.01 -25.00 -18.19
CA CYS A 19 14.70 -24.99 -19.47
C CYS A 19 16.16 -24.59 -19.28
N VAL A 20 17.07 -25.31 -19.92
CA VAL A 20 18.50 -25.00 -19.94
C VAL A 20 18.92 -24.78 -21.38
N PHE A 21 19.46 -23.60 -21.67
CA PHE A 21 19.93 -23.24 -23.00
C PHE A 21 21.43 -23.03 -22.99
N LEU A 22 22.15 -23.87 -23.73
CA LEU A 22 23.59 -23.74 -23.93
C LEU A 22 23.85 -22.71 -25.04
N ASN A 23 24.58 -21.63 -24.72
CA ASN A 23 25.08 -20.70 -25.73
C ASN A 23 26.19 -21.38 -26.54
N ILE A 24 25.97 -21.52 -27.85
CA ILE A 24 26.90 -22.19 -28.77
C ILE A 24 27.61 -21.19 -29.71
N GLY A 25 27.58 -19.89 -29.37
CA GLY A 25 28.14 -18.80 -30.19
C GLY A 25 27.13 -18.22 -31.19
N ASP A 26 27.51 -17.13 -31.87
CA ASP A 26 26.72 -16.47 -32.93
C ASP A 26 25.26 -16.15 -32.55
N ALA A 27 25.01 -15.81 -31.27
CA ALA A 27 23.67 -15.61 -30.72
C ALA A 27 22.72 -16.82 -30.88
N LYS A 28 23.27 -18.03 -31.00
CA LYS A 28 22.54 -19.29 -31.06
C LYS A 28 22.58 -20.02 -29.73
N PHE A 29 21.50 -20.74 -29.45
CA PHE A 29 21.34 -21.53 -28.24
C PHE A 29 20.83 -22.93 -28.60
N ALA A 30 21.39 -23.94 -27.93
CA ALA A 30 20.89 -25.31 -27.97
C ALA A 30 20.08 -25.60 -26.70
N ASP A 31 18.90 -26.22 -26.84
CA ASP A 31 18.16 -26.74 -25.70
C ASP A 31 18.90 -27.96 -25.13
N ALA A 32 19.40 -27.81 -23.90
CA ALA A 32 20.15 -28.82 -23.16
C ALA A 32 19.37 -29.30 -21.92
N SER A 33 18.08 -28.99 -21.82
CA SER A 33 17.27 -29.23 -20.61
C SER A 33 17.32 -30.70 -20.17
N GLY A 34 17.00 -31.64 -21.07
CA GLY A 34 16.95 -33.07 -20.73
C GLY A 34 18.30 -33.71 -20.39
N ILE A 35 19.41 -33.20 -20.96
CA ILE A 35 20.75 -33.73 -20.68
C ILE A 35 21.41 -33.08 -19.47
N SER A 36 20.94 -31.90 -19.06
CA SER A 36 21.47 -31.19 -17.89
C SER A 36 21.11 -31.86 -16.56
N GLY A 37 20.12 -32.74 -16.54
CA GLY A 37 19.55 -33.31 -15.31
C GLY A 37 18.72 -32.31 -14.50
N LEU A 38 18.43 -31.12 -15.06
CA LEU A 38 17.64 -30.06 -14.40
C LEU A 38 16.16 -30.05 -14.79
N ASP A 39 15.73 -30.89 -15.75
CA ASP A 39 14.38 -30.86 -16.34
C ASP A 39 13.29 -31.57 -15.51
N PHE A 40 13.34 -31.40 -14.18
CA PHE A 40 12.34 -31.95 -13.27
C PHE A 40 10.92 -31.51 -13.65
N PRO A 41 9.89 -32.35 -13.42
CA PRO A 41 8.49 -32.00 -13.65
C PRO A 41 7.93 -30.98 -12.63
N ASP A 42 8.82 -30.24 -11.97
CA ASP A 42 8.53 -29.23 -10.97
C ASP A 42 8.20 -27.89 -11.66
N ASP A 43 7.48 -27.03 -10.97
CA ASP A 43 7.11 -25.69 -11.41
C ASP A 43 7.98 -24.65 -10.68
N GLY A 44 9.24 -24.51 -11.13
CA GLY A 44 10.22 -23.63 -10.53
C GLY A 44 9.95 -22.14 -10.74
N ARG A 45 10.16 -21.32 -9.70
CA ARG A 45 9.92 -19.85 -9.75
C ARG A 45 11.07 -19.02 -9.25
N GLY A 46 12.02 -19.62 -8.54
CA GLY A 46 13.27 -18.98 -8.15
C GLY A 46 14.43 -19.97 -8.22
N MET A 47 15.60 -19.44 -8.50
CA MET A 47 16.86 -20.17 -8.49
C MET A 47 17.87 -19.35 -7.70
N ALA A 48 18.60 -20.00 -6.80
CA ALA A 48 19.77 -19.44 -6.16
C ALA A 48 21.00 -20.29 -6.50
N VAL A 49 22.07 -19.63 -6.91
CA VAL A 49 23.35 -20.26 -7.28
C VAL A 49 24.38 -19.94 -6.21
N VAL A 50 24.86 -20.96 -5.51
CA VAL A 50 25.78 -20.78 -4.38
C VAL A 50 26.60 -22.04 -4.18
N ASP A 51 27.87 -21.87 -3.83
CA ASP A 51 28.73 -22.96 -3.36
C ASP A 51 28.39 -23.22 -1.88
N TRP A 52 27.45 -24.13 -1.62
CA TRP A 52 26.78 -24.30 -0.33
C TRP A 52 27.57 -25.18 0.64
N ASP A 53 28.26 -26.18 0.13
CA ASP A 53 29.11 -27.08 0.93
C ASP A 53 30.58 -26.66 0.99
N HIS A 54 30.96 -25.61 0.25
CA HIS A 54 32.29 -25.01 0.26
C HIS A 54 33.37 -25.83 -0.42
N ASP A 55 33.01 -26.64 -1.42
CA ASP A 55 33.97 -27.41 -2.22
C ASP A 55 34.53 -26.64 -3.42
N GLY A 56 33.91 -25.53 -3.80
CA GLY A 56 34.30 -24.71 -4.94
C GLY A 56 33.39 -24.82 -6.16
N ASP A 57 32.50 -25.80 -6.19
CA ASP A 57 31.51 -25.96 -7.23
C ASP A 57 30.23 -25.20 -6.86
N LEU A 58 29.55 -24.63 -7.86
CA LEU A 58 28.31 -23.88 -7.61
C LEU A 58 27.11 -24.82 -7.62
N ASP A 59 26.43 -24.91 -6.48
CA ASP A 59 25.17 -25.62 -6.32
C ASP A 59 23.96 -24.78 -6.71
N LEU A 60 22.82 -25.46 -6.92
CA LEU A 60 21.55 -24.83 -7.25
C LEU A 60 20.49 -25.12 -6.19
N TRP A 61 19.84 -24.06 -5.72
CA TRP A 61 18.61 -24.13 -4.96
C TRP A 61 17.45 -23.65 -5.81
N PHE A 62 16.42 -24.48 -5.97
CA PHE A 62 15.17 -24.09 -6.60
C PHE A 62 14.08 -23.89 -5.55
N SER A 63 13.34 -22.80 -5.71
CA SER A 63 12.03 -22.66 -5.07
C SER A 63 10.96 -23.03 -6.09
N ASN A 64 10.15 -24.01 -5.74
CA ASN A 64 9.10 -24.50 -6.61
C ASN A 64 7.74 -24.12 -6.07
N ARG A 65 6.85 -23.83 -7.02
CA ARG A 65 5.44 -23.61 -6.74
C ARG A 65 4.79 -24.95 -6.42
N THR A 66 5.07 -26.00 -7.19
CA THR A 66 4.63 -27.38 -6.91
C THR A 66 5.58 -28.06 -5.92
N GLY A 67 5.12 -29.14 -5.29
CA GLY A 67 6.00 -29.96 -4.46
C GLY A 67 7.14 -30.58 -5.30
N PRO A 68 8.36 -30.69 -4.76
CA PRO A 68 8.82 -30.17 -3.46
C PRO A 68 9.00 -28.65 -3.47
N ARG A 69 8.62 -27.93 -2.40
CA ARG A 69 8.71 -26.46 -2.32
C ARG A 69 10.13 -25.90 -2.45
N ALA A 70 11.12 -26.67 -2.01
CA ALA A 70 12.54 -26.36 -2.17
C ALA A 70 13.25 -27.61 -2.67
N ARG A 71 14.19 -27.42 -3.60
CA ARG A 71 15.07 -28.49 -4.11
C ARG A 71 16.50 -27.99 -4.11
N LEU A 72 17.40 -28.77 -3.51
CA LEU A 72 18.84 -28.61 -3.66
C LEU A 72 19.32 -29.56 -4.75
N LEU A 73 20.16 -29.05 -5.65
CA LEU A 73 20.96 -29.83 -6.58
C LEU A 73 22.41 -29.51 -6.28
N ARG A 74 23.10 -30.49 -5.70
CA ARG A 74 24.53 -30.40 -5.42
C ARG A 74 25.30 -30.71 -6.71
N ASN A 75 26.31 -29.90 -7.02
CA ASN A 75 27.11 -30.10 -8.22
C ASN A 75 28.27 -31.08 -7.96
N ASP A 76 28.01 -32.37 -8.07
CA ASP A 76 29.03 -33.43 -7.92
C ASP A 76 29.78 -33.70 -9.24
N SER A 77 30.14 -32.65 -10.01
CA SER A 77 30.78 -32.82 -11.32
C SER A 77 32.27 -33.17 -11.22
N ASP A 78 32.73 -34.17 -11.97
CA ASP A 78 34.16 -34.54 -12.06
C ASP A 78 34.96 -33.57 -12.96
N SER A 79 35.05 -32.30 -12.57
CA SER A 79 35.79 -31.25 -13.29
C SER A 79 37.22 -31.12 -12.76
N ASN A 80 38.20 -31.03 -13.66
CA ASN A 80 39.59 -30.69 -13.31
C ASN A 80 39.82 -29.18 -13.16
N ASN A 81 38.81 -28.35 -13.44
CA ASN A 81 38.92 -26.90 -13.25
C ASN A 81 38.95 -26.57 -11.75
N SER A 82 39.64 -25.50 -11.40
CA SER A 82 39.66 -24.95 -10.05
C SER A 82 38.72 -23.74 -9.96
N TYR A 83 38.69 -23.09 -8.80
CA TYR A 83 37.88 -21.90 -8.56
C TYR A 83 38.68 -20.81 -7.85
N VAL A 84 38.18 -19.59 -7.87
CA VAL A 84 38.57 -18.55 -6.91
C VAL A 84 37.36 -17.67 -6.63
N ALA A 85 37.12 -17.33 -5.37
CA ALA A 85 36.00 -16.48 -4.99
C ALA A 85 36.41 -15.31 -4.11
N PHE A 86 35.77 -14.16 -4.32
CA PHE A 86 36.10 -12.91 -3.63
C PHE A 86 34.91 -12.36 -2.85
N LEU A 87 35.09 -12.04 -1.57
CA LEU A 87 34.17 -11.22 -0.79
C LEU A 87 34.73 -9.81 -0.72
N LEU A 88 33.99 -8.84 -1.22
CA LEU A 88 34.41 -7.44 -1.23
C LEU A 88 33.93 -6.73 0.04
N ARG A 89 34.80 -5.93 0.64
CA ARG A 89 34.49 -5.06 1.78
C ARG A 89 34.98 -3.65 1.45
N SER A 90 34.09 -2.68 1.53
CA SER A 90 34.44 -1.28 1.25
C SER A 90 34.13 -0.41 2.46
N GLU A 91 35.06 0.48 2.79
CA GLU A 91 34.91 1.55 3.76
C GLU A 91 34.62 2.89 3.07
N SER A 92 35.00 3.03 1.80
CA SER A 92 34.79 4.21 0.95
C SER A 92 33.47 4.25 0.18
N SER A 93 32.73 3.13 0.13
CA SER A 93 31.44 3.00 -0.56
C SER A 93 30.41 2.25 0.29
N ASN A 94 29.44 1.55 -0.32
CA ASN A 94 28.54 0.71 0.46
C ASN A 94 29.32 -0.51 1.03
N PRO A 95 29.03 -0.98 2.27
CA PRO A 95 29.89 -1.96 2.97
C PRO A 95 30.09 -3.31 2.27
N ASP A 96 29.17 -3.67 1.38
CA ASP A 96 29.22 -4.90 0.59
C ASP A 96 29.74 -4.67 -0.84
N ALA A 97 30.13 -3.44 -1.19
CA ALA A 97 30.62 -3.04 -2.51
C ALA A 97 29.68 -3.39 -3.68
N ILE A 98 28.37 -3.39 -3.45
CA ILE A 98 27.36 -3.59 -4.49
C ILE A 98 27.56 -2.58 -5.61
N GLY A 99 27.67 -3.08 -6.84
CA GLY A 99 28.00 -2.31 -8.04
C GLY A 99 29.45 -2.47 -8.51
N ALA A 100 30.32 -3.16 -7.75
CA ALA A 100 31.72 -3.34 -8.12
C ALA A 100 31.87 -4.22 -9.37
N GLU A 101 32.92 -3.96 -10.16
CA GLU A 101 33.37 -4.82 -11.25
C GLU A 101 34.70 -5.46 -10.87
N VAL A 102 34.76 -6.78 -10.97
CA VAL A 102 35.93 -7.59 -10.61
C VAL A 102 36.46 -8.23 -11.89
N GLU A 103 37.72 -7.97 -12.17
CA GLU A 103 38.45 -8.49 -13.33
C GLU A 103 39.55 -9.44 -12.82
N LEU A 104 39.48 -10.70 -13.22
CA LEU A 104 40.46 -11.74 -12.91
C LEU A 104 41.39 -11.94 -14.11
N PHE A 105 42.69 -11.87 -13.87
CA PHE A 105 43.74 -12.04 -14.87
C PHE A 105 44.56 -13.29 -14.59
N PHE A 106 45.01 -13.96 -15.64
CA PHE A 106 45.84 -15.17 -15.57
C PHE A 106 47.29 -14.87 -15.93
N LYS A 107 48.23 -15.69 -15.44
CA LYS A 107 49.65 -15.54 -15.76
C LYS A 107 49.92 -15.93 -17.22
N GLY A 108 50.74 -15.13 -17.88
CA GLY A 108 51.19 -15.40 -19.25
C GLY A 108 50.19 -15.01 -20.34
N ASP A 109 49.10 -14.32 -19.98
CA ASP A 109 48.03 -13.92 -20.89
C ASP A 109 47.31 -12.68 -20.33
N ASP A 110 47.94 -11.51 -20.50
CA ASP A 110 47.44 -10.25 -19.93
C ASP A 110 46.22 -9.69 -20.69
N ASP A 111 45.92 -10.21 -21.88
CA ASP A 111 44.77 -9.81 -22.69
C ASP A 111 43.51 -10.61 -22.32
N GLU A 112 43.66 -11.84 -21.80
CA GLU A 112 42.54 -12.64 -21.30
C GLU A 112 42.16 -12.23 -19.87
N ARG A 113 40.97 -11.64 -19.71
CA ARG A 113 40.38 -11.34 -18.41
C ARG A 113 38.99 -11.91 -18.28
N HIS A 114 38.70 -12.50 -17.11
CA HIS A 114 37.35 -12.85 -16.74
C HIS A 114 36.73 -11.72 -15.93
N VAL A 115 35.52 -11.30 -16.30
CA VAL A 115 34.85 -10.16 -15.66
C VAL A 115 33.55 -10.61 -15.01
N ARG A 116 33.33 -10.17 -13.78
CA ARG A 116 32.07 -10.30 -13.05
C ARG A 116 31.74 -8.98 -12.37
N SER A 117 30.45 -8.72 -12.16
CA SER A 117 30.00 -7.57 -11.38
C SER A 117 29.23 -8.03 -10.16
N LEU A 118 29.44 -7.37 -9.03
CA LEU A 118 28.68 -7.59 -7.81
C LEU A 118 27.36 -6.81 -7.88
N ARG A 119 26.21 -7.48 -7.80
CA ARG A 119 24.90 -6.86 -7.98
C ARG A 119 23.94 -7.22 -6.85
N ALA A 120 23.13 -6.28 -6.40
CA ALA A 120 21.99 -6.54 -5.52
C ALA A 120 20.74 -5.85 -6.08
N GLY A 121 19.58 -6.44 -5.88
CA GLY A 121 18.31 -5.92 -6.40
C GLY A 121 17.22 -6.98 -6.43
N SER A 122 16.15 -6.71 -7.18
CA SER A 122 15.03 -7.64 -7.40
C SER A 122 15.00 -8.16 -8.84
N GLY A 123 14.67 -9.43 -9.04
CA GLY A 123 14.44 -10.02 -10.37
C GLY A 123 15.72 -10.53 -11.05
N PHE A 124 15.74 -10.56 -12.40
CA PHE A 124 16.74 -11.25 -13.21
C PHE A 124 18.20 -10.73 -13.09
N ILE A 125 18.41 -9.57 -12.46
CA ILE A 125 19.74 -8.95 -12.32
C ILE A 125 20.33 -9.20 -10.91
N SER A 126 19.56 -9.82 -10.02
CA SER A 126 20.01 -10.17 -8.67
C SER A 126 20.97 -11.36 -8.68
N GLN A 127 22.07 -11.27 -7.94
CA GLN A 127 22.95 -12.39 -7.67
C GLN A 127 22.53 -13.07 -6.35
N SER A 128 22.80 -14.36 -6.20
CA SER A 128 22.38 -15.12 -5.02
C SER A 128 23.34 -15.01 -3.83
N SER A 129 24.63 -14.77 -4.09
CA SER A 129 25.69 -14.73 -3.09
C SER A 129 26.51 -13.44 -3.18
N LYS A 130 27.04 -12.95 -2.06
CA LYS A 130 28.00 -11.83 -2.04
C LYS A 130 29.39 -12.22 -2.55
N TRP A 131 29.66 -13.52 -2.68
CA TRP A 131 30.91 -14.03 -3.21
C TRP A 131 30.93 -13.89 -4.73
N VAL A 132 31.93 -13.17 -5.25
CA VAL A 132 32.19 -13.09 -6.69
C VAL A 132 33.01 -14.31 -7.09
N HIS A 133 32.34 -15.27 -7.72
CA HIS A 133 32.91 -16.57 -8.06
C HIS A 133 33.45 -16.61 -9.50
N PHE A 134 34.67 -17.12 -9.67
CA PHE A 134 35.29 -17.41 -10.96
C PHE A 134 35.73 -18.86 -11.06
N GLY A 135 35.42 -19.51 -12.18
CA GLY A 135 36.09 -20.74 -12.58
C GLY A 135 37.50 -20.43 -13.10
N VAL A 136 38.46 -21.26 -12.71
CA VAL A 136 39.86 -21.21 -13.12
C VAL A 136 40.14 -22.47 -13.95
N PRO A 137 40.39 -22.35 -15.27
CA PRO A 137 40.64 -23.52 -16.11
C PRO A 137 41.84 -24.34 -15.64
N GLU A 138 41.81 -25.65 -15.86
CA GLU A 138 42.94 -26.54 -15.58
C GLU A 138 44.26 -25.99 -16.18
N GLY A 139 45.33 -25.98 -15.38
CA GLY A 139 46.66 -25.51 -15.79
C GLY A 139 46.83 -23.99 -15.87
N ARG A 140 45.79 -23.18 -15.58
CA ARG A 140 45.91 -21.72 -15.50
C ARG A 140 46.19 -21.27 -14.07
N GLU A 141 47.07 -20.28 -13.92
CA GLU A 141 47.36 -19.65 -12.64
C GLU A 141 46.86 -18.21 -12.60
N VAL A 142 46.28 -17.80 -11.47
CA VAL A 142 45.84 -16.41 -11.26
C VAL A 142 47.07 -15.50 -11.13
N SER A 143 47.06 -14.40 -11.88
CA SER A 143 48.09 -13.35 -11.84
C SER A 143 47.74 -12.29 -10.80
N HIS A 144 46.56 -11.69 -10.95
CA HIS A 144 46.04 -10.66 -10.05
C HIS A 144 44.53 -10.49 -10.27
N VAL A 145 43.91 -9.77 -9.35
CA VAL A 145 42.52 -9.32 -9.48
C VAL A 145 42.48 -7.80 -9.40
N SER A 146 41.74 -7.18 -10.30
CA SER A 146 41.44 -5.75 -10.30
C SER A 146 39.99 -5.54 -9.89
N VAL A 147 39.73 -4.60 -8.99
CA VAL A 147 38.38 -4.25 -8.55
C VAL A 147 38.13 -2.79 -8.85
N ARG A 148 37.07 -2.51 -9.61
CA ARG A 148 36.54 -1.16 -9.79
C ARG A 148 35.41 -0.95 -8.80
N TRP A 149 35.55 0.03 -7.91
CA TRP A 149 34.65 0.22 -6.78
C TRP A 149 33.44 1.10 -7.11
N PRO A 150 32.29 0.91 -6.45
CA PRO A 150 31.06 1.64 -6.76
C PRO A 150 31.16 3.16 -6.58
N ALA A 151 31.93 3.62 -5.59
CA ALA A 151 32.16 5.05 -5.34
C ALA A 151 33.18 5.69 -6.30
N GLY A 152 33.70 4.92 -7.26
CA GLY A 152 34.82 5.30 -8.12
C GLY A 152 36.16 4.79 -7.60
N GLY A 153 37.17 4.82 -8.47
CA GLY A 153 38.51 4.28 -8.19
C GLY A 153 38.65 2.79 -8.49
N SER A 154 39.90 2.31 -8.47
CA SER A 154 40.24 0.90 -8.64
C SER A 154 41.36 0.47 -7.70
N SER A 155 41.32 -0.80 -7.29
CA SER A 155 42.38 -1.46 -6.54
C SER A 155 42.88 -2.68 -7.32
N VAL A 156 44.15 -3.02 -7.12
CA VAL A 156 44.77 -4.21 -7.73
C VAL A 156 45.36 -5.05 -6.62
N HIS A 157 44.97 -6.31 -6.56
CA HIS A 157 45.41 -7.25 -5.53
C HIS A 157 46.17 -8.42 -6.14
N ARG A 158 47.33 -8.71 -5.56
CA ARG A 158 48.22 -9.81 -5.93
C ARG A 158 48.33 -10.82 -4.79
N GLY A 159 48.81 -12.02 -5.09
CA GLY A 159 48.96 -13.09 -4.09
C GLY A 159 47.69 -13.89 -3.82
N VAL A 160 46.68 -13.79 -4.69
CA VAL A 160 45.52 -14.68 -4.71
C VAL A 160 45.85 -15.96 -5.46
N SER A 161 45.32 -17.09 -5.00
CA SER A 161 45.47 -18.39 -5.65
C SER A 161 44.12 -19.02 -5.92
N ALA A 162 44.08 -19.92 -6.91
CA ALA A 162 42.95 -20.80 -7.14
C ALA A 162 42.78 -21.81 -5.98
N GLY A 163 41.62 -22.46 -5.92
CA GLY A 163 41.19 -23.38 -4.86
C GLY A 163 40.88 -22.69 -3.53
N ALA A 164 40.69 -21.37 -3.52
CA ALA A 164 40.59 -20.60 -2.30
C ALA A 164 39.62 -19.41 -2.41
N ARG A 165 39.19 -18.94 -1.25
CA ARG A 165 38.35 -17.75 -1.09
C ARG A 165 39.13 -16.63 -0.42
N TRP A 166 38.88 -15.40 -0.86
CA TRP A 166 39.63 -14.23 -0.45
C TRP A 166 38.71 -13.07 -0.09
N ILE A 167 39.08 -12.28 0.92
CA ILE A 167 38.43 -11.01 1.23
C ILE A 167 39.31 -9.88 0.69
N LEU A 168 38.71 -9.00 -0.09
CA LEU A 168 39.37 -7.84 -0.70
C LEU A 168 38.79 -6.54 -0.12
N LYS A 169 39.66 -5.57 0.13
CA LYS A 169 39.31 -4.22 0.58
C LYS A 169 39.49 -3.20 -0.54
N ASP A 170 38.91 -2.01 -0.40
CA ASP A 170 39.06 -0.89 -1.35
C ASP A 170 40.50 -0.37 -1.48
N THR A 171 41.30 -0.54 -0.43
CA THR A 171 42.76 -0.37 -0.48
C THR A 171 43.43 -1.56 -1.16
N SER A 172 44.50 -1.35 -1.94
CA SER A 172 45.35 -2.42 -2.50
C SER A 172 46.20 -3.18 -1.45
N GLU A 173 45.67 -3.32 -0.23
CA GLU A 173 46.22 -4.17 0.82
C GLU A 173 46.23 -5.65 0.39
N ALA A 174 47.04 -6.43 1.10
CA ALA A 174 47.17 -7.87 0.85
C ALA A 174 45.80 -8.57 1.04
N PRO A 175 45.37 -9.41 0.08
CA PRO A 175 44.18 -10.24 0.20
C PRO A 175 44.19 -11.08 1.47
N ILE A 176 43.03 -11.16 2.13
CA ILE A 176 42.86 -11.95 3.35
C ILE A 176 42.27 -13.30 2.95
N ALA A 177 43.01 -14.39 3.17
CA ALA A 177 42.49 -15.74 2.94
C ALA A 177 41.31 -16.02 3.88
N TRP A 178 40.23 -16.57 3.35
CA TRP A 178 39.07 -17.02 4.12
C TRP A 178 39.04 -18.54 4.18
N GLY A 179 39.01 -19.09 5.41
CA GLY A 179 38.88 -20.52 5.65
C GLY A 179 37.41 -20.93 5.73
N ALA A 180 37.02 -21.94 4.95
CA ALA A 180 35.70 -22.55 5.07
C ALA A 180 35.55 -23.23 6.45
N PRO A 181 34.37 -23.10 7.11
CA PRO A 181 34.04 -23.96 8.24
C PRO A 181 34.11 -25.43 7.82
N GLU A 182 34.70 -26.27 8.67
CA GLU A 182 34.72 -27.72 8.45
C GLU A 182 33.28 -28.25 8.48
N ARG A 183 32.88 -28.97 7.43
CA ARG A 183 31.52 -29.46 7.26
C ARG A 183 31.53 -30.89 6.72
N THR A 184 30.86 -31.80 7.43
CA THR A 184 30.59 -33.15 6.91
C THR A 184 29.23 -33.15 6.22
N VAL A 185 29.21 -33.26 4.89
CA VAL A 185 27.98 -33.29 4.10
C VAL A 185 27.67 -34.74 3.72
N SER A 186 26.68 -35.32 4.41
CA SER A 186 26.14 -36.66 4.11
C SER A 186 24.73 -36.53 3.56
N LEU A 187 24.60 -36.04 2.33
CA LEU A 187 23.32 -35.96 1.61
C LEU A 187 23.22 -37.11 0.61
N ALA A 188 22.02 -37.70 0.52
CA ALA A 188 21.66 -38.64 -0.53
C ALA A 188 20.54 -38.02 -1.38
N ALA A 189 20.52 -38.34 -2.67
CA ALA A 189 19.41 -37.95 -3.53
C ALA A 189 18.10 -38.52 -2.97
N GLY A 190 17.19 -37.64 -2.56
CA GLY A 190 15.89 -38.02 -2.04
C GLY A 190 14.85 -38.12 -3.16
N GLU A 191 14.03 -39.17 -3.12
CA GLU A 191 12.78 -39.18 -3.88
C GLU A 191 11.71 -38.40 -3.10
N VAL A 192 10.96 -37.54 -3.78
CA VAL A 192 9.81 -36.85 -3.19
C VAL A 192 8.58 -37.68 -3.52
N PRO A 193 8.01 -38.44 -2.56
CA PRO A 193 6.83 -39.23 -2.83
C PRO A 193 5.68 -38.31 -3.20
N ALA A 194 4.98 -38.63 -4.30
CA ALA A 194 3.76 -37.93 -4.64
C ALA A 194 2.72 -38.19 -3.55
N ALA A 195 2.20 -37.12 -2.94
CA ALA A 195 1.09 -37.25 -2.01
C ALA A 195 -0.11 -37.88 -2.75
N PRO A 196 -0.86 -38.80 -2.11
CA PRO A 196 -2.06 -39.36 -2.72
C PRO A 196 -3.06 -38.23 -3.01
N PRO A 197 -3.83 -38.31 -4.12
CA PRO A 197 -4.88 -37.33 -4.41
C PRO A 197 -5.87 -37.25 -3.24
N THR A 198 -6.20 -36.03 -2.80
CA THR A 198 -7.20 -35.79 -1.77
C THR A 198 -8.25 -34.80 -2.27
N THR A 199 -9.49 -34.97 -1.83
CA THR A 199 -10.59 -34.03 -2.05
C THR A 199 -10.74 -33.05 -0.90
N THR A 200 -9.92 -33.19 0.16
CA THR A 200 -9.93 -32.35 1.34
C THR A 200 -8.56 -31.72 1.58
N ALA A 201 -8.56 -30.50 2.11
CA ALA A 201 -7.36 -29.84 2.61
C ALA A 201 -7.67 -29.10 3.91
N ARG A 202 -6.83 -29.32 4.92
CA ARG A 202 -6.85 -28.62 6.21
C ARG A 202 -5.73 -27.58 6.22
N VAL A 203 -6.09 -26.31 6.43
CA VAL A 203 -5.14 -25.19 6.46
C VAL A 203 -5.19 -24.56 7.84
N PRO A 204 -4.37 -25.01 8.79
CA PRO A 204 -4.23 -24.32 10.05
C PRO A 204 -3.53 -22.98 9.82
N ILE A 205 -4.10 -21.92 10.38
CA ILE A 205 -3.48 -20.60 10.34
C ILE A 205 -2.49 -20.54 11.49
N ILE A 206 -1.27 -20.04 11.32
CA ILE A 206 -0.32 -19.94 12.44
C ILE A 206 -0.66 -18.71 13.29
N HIS A 207 -0.80 -17.56 12.64
CA HIS A 207 -1.20 -16.30 13.28
C HIS A 207 -2.69 -16.02 13.01
N PRO A 208 -3.60 -16.19 14.00
CA PRO A 208 -5.03 -16.00 13.78
C PRO A 208 -5.36 -14.66 13.10
N LEU A 209 -6.29 -14.70 12.14
CA LEU A 209 -6.70 -13.53 11.36
C LEU A 209 -8.08 -13.03 11.83
N PRO A 210 -8.22 -11.84 12.42
CA PRO A 210 -9.52 -11.32 12.85
C PRO A 210 -10.41 -11.10 11.63
N LEU A 211 -11.54 -11.80 11.52
CA LEU A 211 -12.48 -11.63 10.41
C LEU A 211 -13.51 -10.56 10.75
N LEU A 212 -13.14 -9.31 10.45
CA LEU A 212 -13.92 -8.12 10.78
C LEU A 212 -15.10 -7.90 9.82
N GLY A 213 -16.17 -7.28 10.31
CA GLY A 213 -17.30 -6.83 9.49
C GLY A 213 -18.13 -7.95 8.85
N MET A 214 -17.94 -9.20 9.27
CA MET A 214 -18.68 -10.32 8.72
C MET A 214 -20.14 -10.27 9.15
N THR A 215 -21.02 -10.20 8.16
CA THR A 215 -22.46 -10.36 8.33
C THR A 215 -22.97 -11.52 7.49
N THR A 216 -24.07 -12.11 7.92
CA THR A 216 -24.87 -13.07 7.15
C THR A 216 -26.27 -12.51 6.96
N GLU A 217 -26.98 -13.02 5.96
CA GLU A 217 -28.38 -12.68 5.74
C GLU A 217 -29.30 -13.77 6.33
N GLY A 218 -30.33 -13.35 7.06
CA GLY A 218 -31.38 -14.23 7.56
C GLY A 218 -32.46 -14.51 6.50
N LYS A 219 -33.46 -15.34 6.85
CA LYS A 219 -34.62 -15.63 5.99
C LYS A 219 -35.45 -14.41 5.61
N ASP A 220 -35.46 -13.41 6.49
CA ASP A 220 -36.17 -12.15 6.29
C ASP A 220 -35.38 -11.13 5.46
N GLY A 221 -34.21 -11.52 4.94
CA GLY A 221 -33.30 -10.65 4.19
C GLY A 221 -32.51 -9.68 5.06
N ARG A 222 -32.66 -9.72 6.39
CA ARG A 222 -31.92 -8.83 7.28
C ARG A 222 -30.51 -9.34 7.48
N ARG A 223 -29.56 -8.40 7.48
CA ARG A 223 -28.17 -8.70 7.81
C ARG A 223 -27.97 -8.72 9.31
N ALA A 224 -27.29 -9.76 9.79
CA ALA A 224 -26.87 -9.89 11.18
C ALA A 224 -25.35 -10.11 11.24
N PRO A 225 -24.64 -9.53 12.23
CA PRO A 225 -23.27 -9.89 12.50
C PRO A 225 -23.16 -11.39 12.78
N LEU A 226 -22.12 -12.03 12.23
CA LEU A 226 -21.80 -13.42 12.53
C LEU A 226 -21.36 -13.64 13.99
N GLN A 227 -21.01 -12.55 14.69
CA GLN A 227 -20.45 -12.53 16.03
C GLN A 227 -21.25 -11.57 16.94
N PRO A 228 -22.31 -12.02 17.62
CA PRO A 228 -23.03 -11.16 18.55
C PRO A 228 -22.56 -11.26 20.01
N GLU A 229 -21.47 -11.99 20.32
CA GLU A 229 -20.96 -12.43 21.65
C GLU A 229 -21.01 -13.96 21.71
N LEU A 230 -19.86 -14.64 21.58
CA LEU A 230 -19.77 -16.10 21.59
C LEU A 230 -19.00 -16.56 22.81
N ASP A 231 -19.66 -17.34 23.67
CA ASP A 231 -18.99 -18.30 24.54
C ASP A 231 -18.56 -19.50 23.65
N GLY A 232 -17.28 -19.52 23.24
CA GLY A 232 -16.71 -20.60 22.43
C GLY A 232 -16.49 -20.26 20.95
N GLY A 233 -16.46 -21.27 20.07
CA GLY A 233 -16.08 -21.10 18.65
C GLY A 233 -17.22 -21.32 17.65
N VAL A 234 -17.04 -20.81 16.44
CA VAL A 234 -17.95 -20.99 15.31
C VAL A 234 -17.27 -21.74 14.17
N LEU A 235 -17.93 -22.78 13.67
CA LEU A 235 -17.65 -23.38 12.37
C LEU A 235 -18.60 -22.79 11.33
N LEU A 236 -18.09 -21.88 10.51
CA LEU A 236 -18.84 -21.28 9.41
C LEU A 236 -18.73 -22.18 8.17
N THR A 237 -19.81 -22.86 7.78
CA THR A 237 -19.79 -23.83 6.67
C THR A 237 -20.51 -23.27 5.45
N LEU A 238 -19.77 -22.99 4.37
CA LEU A 238 -20.32 -22.58 3.08
C LEU A 238 -20.83 -23.80 2.32
N TRP A 239 -22.08 -23.76 1.88
CA TRP A 239 -22.72 -24.87 1.19
C TRP A 239 -23.75 -24.42 0.16
N ALA A 240 -24.15 -25.33 -0.73
CA ALA A 240 -25.20 -25.15 -1.71
C ALA A 240 -26.04 -26.42 -1.82
N ASP A 241 -27.31 -26.31 -2.21
CA ASP A 241 -28.18 -27.49 -2.34
C ASP A 241 -27.68 -28.46 -3.44
N TRP A 242 -27.17 -27.95 -4.55
CA TRP A 242 -26.64 -28.78 -5.64
C TRP A 242 -25.36 -29.55 -5.25
N CYS A 243 -24.73 -29.21 -4.12
CA CYS A 243 -23.49 -29.82 -3.65
C CYS A 243 -23.77 -31.07 -2.78
N VAL A 244 -23.64 -32.26 -3.38
CA VAL A 244 -23.85 -33.56 -2.69
C VAL A 244 -22.95 -33.74 -1.47
N ASN A 245 -21.68 -33.31 -1.56
CA ASN A 245 -20.74 -33.41 -0.45
C ASN A 245 -21.10 -32.45 0.70
N CYS A 246 -21.63 -31.27 0.38
CA CYS A 246 -22.07 -30.31 1.38
C CYS A 246 -23.27 -30.84 2.17
N LYS A 247 -24.28 -31.40 1.47
CA LYS A 247 -25.43 -32.02 2.15
C LYS A 247 -25.02 -33.18 3.06
N ARG A 248 -24.06 -33.98 2.63
CA ARG A 248 -23.52 -35.10 3.42
C ARG A 248 -22.76 -34.60 4.66
N GLU A 249 -21.95 -33.57 4.51
CA GLU A 249 -21.25 -32.93 5.62
C GLU A 249 -22.22 -32.36 6.64
N LEU A 250 -23.22 -31.58 6.19
CA LEU A 250 -24.23 -31.01 7.10
C LEU A 250 -25.03 -32.11 7.82
N ALA A 251 -25.44 -33.18 7.14
CA ALA A 251 -26.11 -34.29 7.82
C ALA A 251 -25.24 -34.90 8.93
N LYS A 252 -23.95 -35.14 8.67
CA LYS A 252 -23.01 -35.64 9.68
C LYS A 252 -22.78 -34.66 10.83
N LEU A 253 -22.64 -33.36 10.55
CA LEU A 253 -22.49 -32.34 11.59
C LEU A 253 -23.76 -32.19 12.45
N GLN A 254 -24.93 -32.45 11.86
CA GLN A 254 -26.21 -32.50 12.59
C GLN A 254 -26.26 -33.72 13.52
N GLU A 255 -25.84 -34.90 13.06
CA GLU A 255 -25.76 -36.11 13.89
C GLU A 255 -24.83 -35.91 15.11
N GLU A 256 -23.75 -35.14 14.94
CA GLU A 256 -22.74 -34.83 15.97
C GLU A 256 -23.02 -33.54 16.77
N GLU A 257 -24.26 -33.04 16.76
CA GLU A 257 -24.63 -31.79 17.43
C GLU A 257 -24.21 -31.76 18.91
N ALA A 258 -24.56 -32.79 19.67
CA ALA A 258 -24.30 -32.85 21.10
C ALA A 258 -22.79 -32.79 21.40
N THR A 259 -21.98 -33.46 20.58
CA THR A 259 -20.51 -33.47 20.69
C THR A 259 -19.93 -32.07 20.44
N LEU A 260 -20.38 -31.40 19.37
CA LEU A 260 -19.93 -30.05 19.01
C LEU A 260 -20.33 -29.02 20.06
N ARG A 261 -21.59 -29.03 20.52
CA ARG A 261 -22.05 -28.14 21.59
C ARG A 261 -21.32 -28.39 22.90
N GLY A 262 -21.07 -29.66 23.25
CA GLY A 262 -20.30 -30.03 24.43
C GLY A 262 -18.86 -29.51 24.41
N ALA A 263 -18.28 -29.32 23.21
CA ALA A 263 -16.99 -28.69 23.00
C ALA A 263 -17.05 -27.14 22.90
N GLY A 264 -18.21 -26.52 23.14
CA GLY A 264 -18.39 -25.07 23.01
C GLY A 264 -18.36 -24.58 21.56
N LEU A 265 -18.71 -25.44 20.60
CA LEU A 265 -18.73 -25.09 19.18
C LEU A 265 -20.17 -24.94 18.66
N ARG A 266 -20.35 -23.93 17.82
CA ARG A 266 -21.57 -23.67 17.06
C ARG A 266 -21.30 -23.82 15.58
N VAL A 267 -22.18 -24.45 14.82
CA VAL A 267 -22.07 -24.50 13.35
C VAL A 267 -23.02 -23.47 12.74
N VAL A 268 -22.58 -22.74 11.72
CA VAL A 268 -23.45 -21.84 10.95
C VAL A 268 -23.47 -22.33 9.50
N ALA A 269 -24.61 -22.83 9.06
CA ALA A 269 -24.79 -23.28 7.68
C ALA A 269 -25.12 -22.07 6.81
N VAL A 270 -24.13 -21.60 6.05
CA VAL A 270 -24.28 -20.46 5.13
C VAL A 270 -24.50 -20.96 3.72
N ASN A 271 -25.74 -20.86 3.26
CA ASN A 271 -26.11 -21.23 1.92
C ASN A 271 -25.63 -20.15 0.92
N VAL A 272 -24.95 -20.57 -0.16
CA VAL A 272 -24.42 -19.70 -1.22
C VAL A 272 -25.26 -19.71 -2.50
N ASP A 273 -26.41 -20.38 -2.49
CA ASP A 273 -27.32 -20.40 -3.62
C ASP A 273 -27.91 -19.00 -3.89
N GLU A 274 -28.27 -18.76 -5.14
CA GLU A 274 -29.01 -17.55 -5.52
C GLU A 274 -30.35 -17.48 -4.80
N ILE A 275 -30.90 -16.26 -4.65
CA ILE A 275 -32.15 -16.03 -3.89
C ILE A 275 -33.30 -16.93 -4.39
N SER A 276 -33.37 -17.19 -5.70
CA SER A 276 -34.39 -18.06 -6.32
C SER A 276 -34.33 -19.52 -5.85
N ASP A 277 -33.15 -20.01 -5.46
CA ASP A 277 -32.90 -21.43 -5.19
C ASP A 277 -32.80 -21.74 -3.69
N ARG A 278 -32.83 -20.72 -2.83
CA ARG A 278 -32.75 -20.83 -1.36
C ARG A 278 -33.83 -21.75 -0.77
N ALA A 279 -35.02 -21.83 -1.40
CA ALA A 279 -36.12 -22.66 -0.93
C ALA A 279 -35.79 -24.17 -0.91
N ALA A 280 -34.99 -24.65 -1.88
CA ALA A 280 -34.55 -26.04 -1.92
C ALA A 280 -33.58 -26.35 -0.78
N GLY A 281 -32.64 -25.43 -0.53
CA GLY A 281 -31.72 -25.51 0.61
C GLY A 281 -32.45 -25.51 1.95
N ASP A 282 -33.48 -24.67 2.11
CA ASP A 282 -34.30 -24.66 3.31
C ASP A 282 -35.04 -25.98 3.54
N ALA A 283 -35.67 -26.53 2.50
CA ALA A 283 -36.35 -27.80 2.58
C ALA A 283 -35.39 -28.93 2.98
N PHE A 284 -34.14 -28.88 2.52
CA PHE A 284 -33.10 -29.82 2.95
C PHE A 284 -32.74 -29.66 4.44
N LEU A 285 -32.48 -28.43 4.90
CA LEU A 285 -32.17 -28.18 6.31
C LEU A 285 -33.33 -28.57 7.24
N ASP A 286 -34.57 -28.35 6.82
CA ASP A 286 -35.76 -28.77 7.56
C ASP A 286 -35.87 -30.30 7.60
N LYS A 287 -35.58 -30.99 6.50
CA LYS A 287 -35.58 -32.45 6.41
C LYS A 287 -34.60 -33.10 7.38
N ILE A 288 -33.40 -32.54 7.53
CA ILE A 288 -32.40 -33.04 8.50
C ILE A 288 -32.58 -32.49 9.91
N SER A 289 -33.63 -31.68 10.14
CA SER A 289 -33.86 -31.00 11.43
C SER A 289 -32.64 -30.21 11.91
N TRP A 290 -32.10 -29.37 11.01
CA TRP A 290 -30.86 -28.62 11.27
C TRP A 290 -30.94 -27.84 12.59
N PRO A 291 -30.05 -28.11 13.56
CA PRO A 291 -30.23 -27.63 14.93
C PRO A 291 -29.53 -26.30 15.22
N TYR A 292 -28.82 -25.75 14.24
CA TYR A 292 -28.08 -24.50 14.36
C TYR A 292 -28.65 -23.37 13.50
N GLU A 293 -27.96 -22.23 13.50
CA GLU A 293 -28.31 -21.10 12.65
C GLU A 293 -28.19 -21.48 11.18
N ARG A 294 -29.20 -21.06 10.43
CA ARG A 294 -29.22 -21.06 8.96
C ARG A 294 -29.05 -19.62 8.49
N ALA A 295 -28.19 -19.44 7.50
CA ALA A 295 -27.81 -18.13 6.99
C ALA A 295 -27.63 -18.20 5.48
N TYR A 296 -27.66 -17.04 4.82
CA TYR A 296 -27.33 -16.91 3.41
C TYR A 296 -26.13 -15.98 3.23
N ALA A 297 -25.28 -16.34 2.28
CA ALA A 297 -24.17 -15.50 1.89
C ALA A 297 -24.66 -14.30 1.07
N HIS A 298 -23.98 -13.16 1.25
CA HIS A 298 -24.07 -12.03 0.36
C HIS A 298 -22.68 -11.72 -0.21
N LYS A 299 -22.65 -10.93 -1.29
CA LYS A 299 -21.42 -10.59 -2.04
C LYS A 299 -20.26 -10.18 -1.14
N GLU A 300 -20.49 -9.23 -0.24
CA GLU A 300 -19.45 -8.71 0.67
C GLU A 300 -18.87 -9.78 1.61
N LEU A 301 -19.67 -10.70 2.16
CA LEU A 301 -19.16 -11.81 2.97
C LEU A 301 -18.23 -12.70 2.14
N LEU A 302 -18.67 -13.09 0.94
CA LEU A 302 -17.88 -13.93 0.04
C LEU A 302 -16.60 -13.24 -0.39
N GLU A 303 -16.63 -11.92 -0.63
CA GLU A 303 -15.44 -11.15 -0.98
C GLU A 303 -14.45 -11.07 0.19
N ILE A 304 -14.90 -10.85 1.42
CA ILE A 304 -14.03 -10.85 2.61
C ILE A 304 -13.36 -12.21 2.78
N LEU A 305 -14.12 -13.31 2.68
CA LEU A 305 -13.58 -14.68 2.79
C LEU A 305 -12.60 -15.01 1.65
N ALA A 306 -12.91 -14.61 0.42
CA ALA A 306 -12.03 -14.79 -0.73
C ALA A 306 -10.75 -13.95 -0.63
N VAL A 307 -10.80 -12.78 0.01
CA VAL A 307 -9.60 -12.00 0.33
C VAL A 307 -8.80 -12.69 1.43
N ALA A 308 -9.44 -13.14 2.51
CA ALA A 308 -8.76 -13.86 3.59
C ALA A 308 -8.02 -15.10 3.06
N GLN A 309 -8.68 -15.91 2.23
CA GLN A 309 -8.03 -17.04 1.56
C GLN A 309 -6.84 -16.60 0.71
N ARG A 310 -6.97 -15.56 -0.12
CA ARG A 310 -5.86 -15.05 -0.96
C ARG A 310 -4.69 -14.47 -0.16
N VAL A 311 -4.96 -13.94 1.03
CA VAL A 311 -3.95 -13.36 1.93
C VAL A 311 -3.21 -14.46 2.70
N LEU A 312 -3.91 -15.54 3.05
CA LEU A 312 -3.38 -16.65 3.83
C LEU A 312 -2.79 -17.77 2.97
N LEU A 313 -3.29 -17.93 1.74
CA LEU A 313 -2.87 -18.92 0.77
C LEU A 313 -2.12 -18.23 -0.36
N ASP A 314 -0.92 -18.70 -0.67
CA ASP A 314 -0.09 -18.15 -1.76
C ASP A 314 -0.71 -18.37 -3.16
N ARG A 315 -1.83 -19.12 -3.27
CA ARG A 315 -2.53 -19.39 -4.54
C ARG A 315 -4.01 -19.05 -4.45
N PRO A 316 -4.56 -18.24 -5.39
CA PRO A 316 -5.99 -18.10 -5.53
C PRO A 316 -6.54 -19.41 -6.10
N HIS A 317 -7.16 -20.20 -5.26
CA HIS A 317 -7.96 -21.32 -5.75
C HIS A 317 -9.40 -20.86 -5.91
N ALA A 318 -10.12 -21.45 -6.86
CA ALA A 318 -11.57 -21.31 -6.90
C ALA A 318 -12.14 -21.73 -5.54
N ASP A 319 -13.07 -20.92 -5.02
CA ASP A 319 -13.81 -21.24 -3.82
C ASP A 319 -14.55 -22.56 -4.07
N ALA A 320 -14.06 -23.62 -3.43
CA ALA A 320 -14.69 -24.92 -3.49
C ALA A 320 -15.74 -24.98 -2.40
N ILE A 321 -16.87 -25.62 -2.65
CA ILE A 321 -17.81 -25.99 -1.59
C ILE A 321 -17.87 -27.52 -1.45
N PRO A 322 -17.95 -28.06 -0.24
CA PRO A 322 -18.00 -27.30 1.02
C PRO A 322 -16.63 -26.69 1.36
N THR A 323 -16.66 -25.51 1.98
CA THR A 323 -15.50 -24.92 2.66
C THR A 323 -15.98 -24.39 4.00
N SER A 324 -15.27 -24.77 5.06
CA SER A 324 -15.61 -24.41 6.43
C SER A 324 -14.49 -23.59 7.07
N TYR A 325 -14.87 -22.60 7.88
CA TYR A 325 -13.95 -21.70 8.58
C TYR A 325 -14.15 -21.87 10.08
N LEU A 326 -13.13 -22.33 10.79
CA LEU A 326 -13.15 -22.36 12.25
C LEU A 326 -12.70 -21.01 12.80
N ILE A 327 -13.57 -20.38 13.56
CA ILE A 327 -13.42 -19.04 14.11
C ILE A 327 -13.55 -19.14 15.63
N ASP A 328 -12.66 -18.49 16.38
CA ASP A 328 -12.75 -18.47 17.84
C ASP A 328 -13.76 -17.43 18.37
N GLY A 329 -13.96 -17.38 19.69
CA GLY A 329 -14.88 -16.43 20.33
C GLY A 329 -14.47 -14.96 20.17
N GLY A 330 -13.20 -14.69 19.86
CA GLY A 330 -12.70 -13.35 19.54
C GLY A 330 -12.86 -12.97 18.06
N GLY A 331 -13.50 -13.83 17.26
CA GLY A 331 -13.73 -13.59 15.85
C GLY A 331 -12.52 -13.79 14.94
N ARG A 332 -11.50 -14.53 15.41
CA ARG A 332 -10.27 -14.79 14.66
C ARG A 332 -10.37 -16.13 13.94
N LEU A 333 -10.00 -16.14 12.67
CA LEU A 333 -9.90 -17.34 11.84
C LEU A 333 -8.72 -18.19 12.29
N GLN A 334 -9.02 -19.45 12.62
CA GLN A 334 -8.09 -20.42 13.18
C GLN A 334 -7.69 -21.47 12.15
N VAL A 335 -8.65 -22.03 11.41
CA VAL A 335 -8.42 -23.08 10.42
C VAL A 335 -9.39 -22.92 9.24
N ILE A 336 -8.92 -23.19 8.02
CA ILE A 336 -9.76 -23.31 6.82
C ILE A 336 -9.79 -24.79 6.41
N TYR A 337 -10.99 -25.37 6.31
CA TYR A 337 -11.21 -26.69 5.76
C TYR A 337 -11.77 -26.55 4.35
N ARG A 338 -11.08 -27.09 3.36
CA ARG A 338 -11.53 -27.13 1.98
C ARG A 338 -11.98 -28.55 1.68
N GLY A 339 -13.24 -28.75 1.35
CA GLY A 339 -13.88 -30.06 1.32
C GLY A 339 -14.43 -30.48 2.70
N PRO A 340 -15.09 -31.65 2.76
CA PRO A 340 -15.78 -32.09 3.98
C PRO A 340 -14.85 -32.22 5.19
N VAL A 341 -15.34 -31.81 6.37
CA VAL A 341 -14.66 -31.98 7.66
C VAL A 341 -15.51 -32.79 8.65
N GLU A 342 -14.85 -33.57 9.51
CA GLU A 342 -15.49 -34.33 10.59
C GLU A 342 -15.46 -33.55 11.91
N ALA A 343 -16.50 -33.69 12.73
CA ALA A 343 -16.63 -33.00 14.02
C ALA A 343 -15.41 -33.21 14.93
N ALA A 344 -14.87 -34.43 14.98
CA ALA A 344 -13.68 -34.76 15.77
C ALA A 344 -12.46 -33.90 15.40
N GLN A 345 -12.24 -33.66 14.09
CA GLN A 345 -11.14 -32.82 13.63
C GLN A 345 -11.37 -31.35 14.00
N VAL A 346 -12.60 -30.86 13.89
CA VAL A 346 -12.95 -29.48 14.28
C VAL A 346 -12.74 -29.25 15.78
N ILE A 347 -13.12 -30.23 16.61
CA ILE A 347 -12.94 -30.19 18.06
C ILE A 347 -11.46 -30.22 18.43
N GLU A 348 -10.65 -31.05 17.76
CA GLU A 348 -9.20 -31.06 17.96
C GLU A 348 -8.58 -29.69 17.64
N ASP A 349 -8.98 -29.10 16.52
CA ASP A 349 -8.48 -27.80 16.09
C ASP A 349 -8.95 -26.63 16.97
N ALA A 350 -10.10 -26.77 17.62
CA ALA A 350 -10.59 -25.78 18.57
C ALA A 350 -9.71 -25.66 19.82
N LYS A 351 -8.92 -26.68 20.17
CA LYS A 351 -7.92 -26.59 21.23
C LYS A 351 -6.83 -25.54 20.94
N SER A 352 -6.69 -25.12 19.68
CA SER A 352 -5.73 -24.09 19.28
C SER A 352 -6.15 -22.66 19.61
N PHE A 353 -7.38 -22.43 20.09
CA PHE A 353 -7.89 -21.09 20.38
C PHE A 353 -7.06 -20.33 21.42
N ASP A 354 -6.49 -21.07 22.37
CA ASP A 354 -5.71 -20.53 23.48
C ASP A 354 -4.20 -20.57 23.21
N LEU A 355 -3.76 -21.14 22.09
CA LEU A 355 -2.35 -21.24 21.75
C LEU A 355 -1.82 -19.93 21.16
N SER A 356 -0.63 -19.51 21.62
CA SER A 356 0.12 -18.44 20.99
C SER A 356 0.55 -18.79 19.56
N PRO A 357 0.85 -17.81 18.69
CA PRO A 357 1.35 -18.10 17.34
C PRO A 357 2.57 -19.02 17.31
N LEU A 358 3.46 -18.95 18.31
CA LEU A 358 4.63 -19.82 18.40
C LEU A 358 4.25 -21.25 18.75
N GLU A 359 3.39 -21.46 19.75
CA GLU A 359 2.89 -22.81 20.08
C GLU A 359 2.13 -23.43 18.90
N ARG A 360 1.36 -22.63 18.16
CA ARG A 360 0.68 -23.09 16.94
C ARG A 360 1.66 -23.48 15.84
N ARG A 361 2.75 -22.71 15.67
CA ARG A 361 3.81 -23.04 14.72
C ARG A 361 4.40 -24.41 15.05
N GLU A 362 4.74 -24.68 16.30
CA GLU A 362 5.28 -25.98 16.70
C GLU A 362 4.25 -27.11 16.55
N ALA A 363 2.98 -26.86 16.92
CA ALA A 363 1.92 -27.86 16.82
C ALA A 363 1.58 -28.27 15.37
N TYR A 364 1.82 -27.39 14.39
CA TYR A 364 1.50 -27.63 12.98
C TYR A 364 2.73 -27.83 12.10
N ALA A 365 3.94 -27.76 12.65
CA ALA A 365 5.15 -28.11 11.94
C ALA A 365 5.18 -29.63 11.69
N HIS A 366 5.15 -30.01 10.41
CA HIS A 366 5.17 -31.42 10.00
C HIS A 366 6.59 -31.93 9.68
N PHE A 367 7.62 -31.19 10.09
CA PHE A 367 9.02 -31.53 9.82
C PHE A 367 9.89 -31.16 11.01
N ASP A 368 10.87 -32.00 11.30
CA ASP A 368 11.90 -31.72 12.30
C ASP A 368 12.77 -30.53 11.84
N GLY A 369 13.17 -29.68 12.77
CA GLY A 369 14.02 -28.53 12.44
C GLY A 369 14.20 -27.55 13.58
N TRP A 370 14.79 -26.41 13.25
CA TRP A 370 14.92 -25.24 14.12
C TRP A 370 14.43 -24.00 13.37
N TRP A 371 13.89 -23.05 14.11
CA TRP A 371 13.42 -21.78 13.56
C TRP A 371 14.54 -20.75 13.65
N SER A 372 14.91 -20.15 12.53
CA SER A 372 15.93 -19.09 12.51
C SER A 372 15.42 -17.76 13.04
N LEU A 373 14.11 -17.61 13.19
CA LEU A 373 13.44 -16.42 13.70
C LEU A 373 12.32 -16.83 14.66
N ASP A 374 12.25 -16.16 15.82
CA ASP A 374 11.17 -16.32 16.79
C ASP A 374 9.95 -15.45 16.47
N ARG A 375 9.97 -14.74 15.35
CA ARG A 375 8.87 -13.86 14.92
C ARG A 375 8.11 -14.45 13.75
N ILE A 376 6.79 -14.47 13.86
CA ILE A 376 5.88 -14.89 12.80
C ILE A 376 5.15 -13.63 12.30
N PRO A 377 5.40 -13.17 11.06
CA PRO A 377 4.80 -11.93 10.57
C PRO A 377 3.29 -12.07 10.41
N THR A 378 2.55 -11.04 10.83
CA THR A 378 1.10 -10.97 10.60
C THR A 378 0.80 -10.67 9.14
N ARG A 379 -0.38 -11.08 8.67
CA ARG A 379 -0.85 -10.79 7.30
C ARG A 379 -1.82 -9.61 7.24
N TYR A 380 -1.93 -8.82 8.31
CA TYR A 380 -2.96 -7.78 8.45
C TYR A 380 -2.74 -6.63 7.47
N THR A 381 -1.48 -6.24 7.21
CA THR A 381 -1.15 -5.22 6.21
C THR A 381 -1.62 -5.63 4.81
N LEU A 382 -1.38 -6.90 4.44
CA LEU A 382 -1.82 -7.42 3.15
C LEU A 382 -3.34 -7.50 3.07
N MET A 383 -4.01 -7.92 4.16
CA MET A 383 -5.48 -7.91 4.27
C MET A 383 -6.04 -6.51 4.02
N ALA A 384 -5.51 -5.49 4.72
CA ALA A 384 -5.94 -4.10 4.56
C ALA A 384 -5.79 -3.60 3.11
N ILE A 385 -4.62 -3.83 2.50
CA ILE A 385 -4.36 -3.43 1.11
C ILE A 385 -5.36 -4.10 0.15
N GLN A 386 -5.61 -5.40 0.31
CA GLN A 386 -6.50 -6.17 -0.57
C GLN A 386 -7.98 -5.78 -0.41
N LEU A 387 -8.41 -5.44 0.80
CA LEU A 387 -9.76 -4.93 1.08
C LEU A 387 -9.96 -3.54 0.47
N ARG A 388 -9.00 -2.63 0.67
CA ARG A 388 -9.03 -1.29 0.06
C ARG A 388 -9.14 -1.36 -1.46
N ASN A 389 -8.33 -2.20 -2.10
CA ASN A 389 -8.35 -2.38 -3.56
C ASN A 389 -9.68 -2.94 -4.09
N ARG A 390 -10.54 -3.49 -3.22
CA ARG A 390 -11.87 -4.00 -3.57
C ARG A 390 -13.01 -3.06 -3.16
N GLY A 391 -12.70 -1.86 -2.67
CA GLY A 391 -13.72 -0.88 -2.29
C GLY A 391 -14.20 -0.99 -0.85
N TYR A 392 -13.40 -1.60 0.05
CA TYR A 392 -13.67 -1.67 1.49
C TYR A 392 -12.66 -0.86 2.32
N PRO A 393 -12.56 0.47 2.13
CA PRO A 393 -11.53 1.27 2.79
C PRO A 393 -11.76 1.43 4.30
N GLU A 394 -13.01 1.39 4.78
CA GLU A 394 -13.33 1.42 6.22
C GLU A 394 -12.82 0.15 6.92
N LEU A 395 -13.06 -1.01 6.32
CA LEU A 395 -12.58 -2.29 6.85
C LEU A 395 -11.05 -2.37 6.79
N SER A 396 -10.45 -1.90 5.69
CA SER A 396 -9.00 -1.73 5.58
C SER A 396 -8.44 -0.89 6.74
N ALA A 397 -9.08 0.23 7.07
CA ALA A 397 -8.61 1.08 8.15
C ALA A 397 -8.66 0.39 9.52
N GLU A 398 -9.70 -0.41 9.78
CA GLU A 398 -9.82 -1.18 11.01
C GLU A 398 -8.71 -2.23 11.16
N TYR A 399 -8.34 -2.94 10.09
CA TYR A 399 -7.18 -3.84 10.13
C TYR A 399 -5.89 -3.10 10.45
N LEU A 400 -5.65 -1.94 9.85
CA LEU A 400 -4.44 -1.16 10.09
C LEU A 400 -4.37 -0.63 11.53
N LYS A 401 -5.49 -0.17 12.09
CA LYS A 401 -5.56 0.25 13.51
C LYS A 401 -5.14 -0.87 14.45
N ARG A 402 -5.59 -2.10 14.20
CA ARG A 402 -5.24 -3.27 15.03
C ARG A 402 -3.75 -3.57 15.01
N ILE A 403 -3.09 -3.37 13.87
CA ILE A 403 -1.63 -3.51 13.79
C ILE A 403 -0.93 -2.50 14.70
N THR A 404 -1.41 -1.26 14.73
CA THR A 404 -0.84 -0.19 15.56
C THR A 404 -1.07 -0.45 17.06
N ILE A 405 -2.21 -1.04 17.43
CA ILE A 405 -2.58 -1.32 18.83
C ILE A 405 -1.86 -2.56 19.38
N LEU A 406 -1.68 -3.61 18.58
CA LEU A 406 -1.11 -4.89 19.04
C LEU A 406 0.42 -4.86 19.22
N GLY A 407 1.09 -3.74 18.93
CA GLY A 407 2.54 -3.61 19.15
C GLY A 407 3.42 -4.45 18.21
N ASP A 408 2.84 -5.18 17.25
CA ASP A 408 3.55 -6.03 16.27
C ASP A 408 4.33 -5.24 15.19
N ALA A 409 4.42 -3.93 15.33
CA ALA A 409 4.82 -3.00 14.30
C ALA A 409 6.31 -2.65 14.33
N GLU A 410 7.14 -3.57 13.88
CA GLU A 410 8.44 -3.19 13.31
C GLU A 410 8.31 -3.05 11.77
N ASP A 411 8.56 -1.81 11.33
CA ASP A 411 8.79 -1.26 9.99
C ASP A 411 7.73 -1.42 8.88
N ALA A 412 7.17 -2.63 8.67
CA ALA A 412 6.21 -2.84 7.57
C ALA A 412 4.87 -2.09 7.75
N PRO A 413 4.30 -1.96 8.98
CA PRO A 413 3.03 -1.26 9.16
C PRO A 413 3.13 0.25 8.98
N VAL A 414 4.23 0.87 9.40
CA VAL A 414 4.43 2.32 9.28
C VAL A 414 4.45 2.74 7.82
N PHE A 415 5.17 2.01 6.97
CA PHE A 415 5.20 2.29 5.54
C PHE A 415 3.82 2.14 4.89
N ALA A 416 3.08 1.07 5.19
CA ALA A 416 1.77 0.83 4.62
C ALA A 416 0.72 1.85 5.09
N VAL A 417 0.71 2.18 6.40
CA VAL A 417 -0.15 3.23 6.97
C VAL A 417 0.17 4.58 6.33
N ASN A 418 1.45 4.98 6.27
CA ASN A 418 1.84 6.25 5.67
C ASN A 418 1.45 6.32 4.18
N ARG A 419 1.63 5.24 3.43
CA ARG A 419 1.21 5.16 2.02
C ARG A 419 -0.30 5.30 1.87
N ILE A 420 -1.10 4.65 2.72
CA ILE A 420 -2.57 4.74 2.66
C ILE A 420 -3.04 6.13 3.11
N VAL A 421 -2.52 6.66 4.21
CA VAL A 421 -2.80 8.03 4.68
C VAL A 421 -2.47 9.06 3.60
N GLY A 422 -1.28 8.98 3.01
CA GLY A 422 -0.88 9.86 1.91
C GLY A 422 -1.79 9.72 0.69
N SER A 423 -2.20 8.49 0.33
CA SER A 423 -3.14 8.27 -0.76
C SER A 423 -4.52 8.89 -0.48
N GLU A 424 -5.07 8.75 0.73
CA GLU A 424 -6.37 9.33 1.09
C GLU A 424 -6.31 10.87 1.14
N ILE A 425 -5.18 11.44 1.59
CA ILE A 425 -4.96 12.90 1.55
C ILE A 425 -4.92 13.39 0.11
N ASN A 426 -4.15 12.73 -0.77
CA ASN A 426 -4.05 13.13 -2.17
C ASN A 426 -5.41 13.03 -2.89
N THR A 427 -6.14 11.93 -2.69
CA THR A 427 -7.50 11.79 -3.21
C THR A 427 -8.43 12.88 -2.67
N GLY A 428 -8.32 13.23 -1.37
CA GLY A 428 -9.07 14.34 -0.79
C GLY A 428 -8.74 15.69 -1.44
N ILE A 429 -7.47 15.96 -1.74
CA ILE A 429 -7.01 17.18 -2.44
C ILE A 429 -7.55 17.22 -3.87
N GLU A 430 -7.47 16.11 -4.61
CA GLU A 430 -8.00 16.00 -5.98
C GLU A 430 -9.51 16.28 -6.02
N LEU A 431 -10.26 15.68 -5.10
CA LEU A 431 -11.71 15.90 -4.96
C LEU A 431 -12.03 17.36 -4.59
N MET A 432 -11.26 17.94 -3.68
CA MET A 432 -11.40 19.34 -3.28
C MET A 432 -11.16 20.30 -4.45
N ASN A 433 -10.16 20.03 -5.29
CA ASN A 433 -9.87 20.82 -6.50
C ASN A 433 -10.92 20.62 -7.60
N GLY A 434 -11.59 19.46 -7.63
CA GLY A 434 -12.75 19.18 -8.50
C GLY A 434 -14.10 19.64 -7.93
N ASP A 435 -14.09 20.48 -6.88
CA ASP A 435 -15.27 20.99 -6.15
C ASP A 435 -16.15 19.95 -5.44
N ASP A 436 -15.75 18.68 -5.39
CA ASP A 436 -16.43 17.61 -4.64
C ASP A 436 -16.02 17.60 -3.16
N THR A 437 -16.49 18.62 -2.45
CA THR A 437 -16.11 18.87 -1.04
C THR A 437 -16.62 17.77 -0.11
N VAL A 438 -17.74 17.11 -0.44
CA VAL A 438 -18.33 16.04 0.40
C VAL A 438 -17.46 14.78 0.37
N ASN A 439 -17.03 14.34 -0.82
CA ASN A 439 -16.16 13.18 -0.92
C ASN A 439 -14.72 13.48 -0.46
N ALA A 440 -14.27 14.74 -0.56
CA ALA A 440 -13.02 15.17 0.04
C ALA A 440 -13.02 14.99 1.58
N VAL A 441 -14.10 15.41 2.26
CA VAL A 441 -14.30 15.19 3.71
C VAL A 441 -14.21 13.72 4.08
N ALA A 442 -14.86 12.83 3.30
CA ALA A 442 -14.81 11.40 3.55
C ALA A 442 -13.38 10.86 3.46
N SER A 443 -12.60 11.31 2.46
CA SER A 443 -11.22 10.90 2.27
C SER A 443 -10.31 11.37 3.40
N PHE A 444 -10.41 12.63 3.83
CA PHE A 444 -9.64 13.11 4.98
C PHE A 444 -10.04 12.41 6.28
N LYS A 445 -11.33 12.12 6.50
CA LYS A 445 -11.77 11.33 7.67
C LYS A 445 -11.18 9.91 7.67
N ARG A 446 -11.05 9.26 6.52
CA ARG A 446 -10.37 7.95 6.42
C ARG A 446 -8.88 8.04 6.73
N ALA A 447 -8.20 9.10 6.27
CA ALA A 447 -6.81 9.36 6.66
C ALA A 447 -6.66 9.54 8.18
N LEU A 448 -7.54 10.35 8.79
CA LEU A 448 -7.54 10.64 10.22
C LEU A 448 -7.98 9.46 11.08
N ALA A 449 -8.76 8.51 10.55
CA ALA A 449 -9.04 7.26 11.25
C ALA A 449 -7.75 6.46 11.53
N LEU A 450 -6.71 6.61 10.71
CA LEU A 450 -5.42 5.95 10.88
C LEU A 450 -4.41 6.82 11.64
N ARG A 451 -4.41 8.13 11.39
CA ARG A 451 -3.54 9.13 12.04
C ARG A 451 -4.38 10.31 12.53
N PRO A 452 -5.01 10.21 13.72
CA PRO A 452 -5.95 11.24 14.20
C PRO A 452 -5.36 12.63 14.33
N ARG A 453 -4.05 12.73 14.61
CA ARG A 453 -3.31 13.99 14.75
C ARG A 453 -2.46 14.32 13.52
N HIS A 454 -2.84 13.87 12.32
CA HIS A 454 -2.13 14.27 11.11
C HIS A 454 -2.44 15.73 10.76
N ALA A 455 -1.44 16.62 10.82
CA ALA A 455 -1.63 18.06 10.67
C ALA A 455 -2.29 18.45 9.34
N VAL A 456 -1.72 18.04 8.20
CA VAL A 456 -2.26 18.36 6.87
C VAL A 456 -3.70 17.88 6.67
N ALA A 457 -4.01 16.63 7.01
CA ALA A 457 -5.36 16.07 6.87
C ALA A 457 -6.38 16.79 7.77
N ASN A 458 -6.02 17.14 9.00
CA ASN A 458 -6.88 17.92 9.90
C ASN A 458 -7.13 19.33 9.35
N ARG A 459 -6.10 20.02 8.87
CA ARG A 459 -6.25 21.36 8.26
C ARG A 459 -7.19 21.32 7.05
N LEU A 460 -6.94 20.40 6.13
CA LEU A 460 -7.75 20.27 4.91
C LEU A 460 -9.18 19.82 5.19
N LEU A 461 -9.39 18.90 6.14
CA LEU A 461 -10.73 18.55 6.62
C LEU A 461 -11.44 19.78 7.21
N GLY A 462 -10.74 20.57 8.02
CA GLY A 462 -11.25 21.81 8.58
C GLY A 462 -11.69 22.80 7.51
N ALA A 463 -10.85 23.04 6.50
CA ALA A 463 -11.18 23.90 5.36
C ALA A 463 -12.41 23.40 4.58
N CYS A 464 -12.52 22.09 4.32
CA CYS A 464 -13.70 21.52 3.66
C CYS A 464 -14.97 21.66 4.52
N LEU A 465 -14.88 21.41 5.83
CA LEU A 465 -16.01 21.58 6.75
C LEU A 465 -16.47 23.04 6.83
N GLN A 466 -15.53 23.99 6.79
CA GLN A 466 -15.83 25.42 6.71
C GLN A 466 -16.61 25.75 5.43
N LYS A 467 -16.16 25.28 4.26
CA LYS A 467 -16.87 25.46 2.97
C LYS A 467 -18.28 24.86 2.98
N LEU A 468 -18.52 23.82 3.78
CA LEU A 468 -19.83 23.20 3.99
C LEU A 468 -20.69 23.89 5.09
N GLY A 469 -20.25 25.03 5.63
CA GLY A 469 -20.96 25.76 6.68
C GLY A 469 -20.88 25.13 8.08
N ARG A 470 -19.98 24.18 8.29
CA ARG A 470 -19.81 23.44 9.56
C ARG A 470 -18.63 24.00 10.38
N ALA A 471 -18.63 25.31 10.59
CA ALA A 471 -17.52 26.05 11.19
C ALA A 471 -17.14 25.56 12.61
N GLY A 472 -18.11 25.09 13.41
CA GLY A 472 -17.83 24.53 14.73
C GLY A 472 -16.99 23.25 14.70
N GLU A 473 -17.24 22.36 13.74
CA GLU A 473 -16.42 21.15 13.54
C GLU A 473 -15.07 21.50 12.90
N ALA A 474 -15.06 22.46 11.96
CA ALA A 474 -13.84 22.94 11.32
C ALA A 474 -12.84 23.46 12.37
N LEU A 475 -13.32 24.23 13.34
CA LEU A 475 -12.50 24.80 14.41
C LEU A 475 -11.68 23.74 15.15
N GLY A 476 -12.32 22.64 15.57
CA GLY A 476 -11.64 21.56 16.31
C GLY A 476 -10.54 20.89 15.48
N HIS A 477 -10.78 20.63 14.20
CA HIS A 477 -9.77 20.03 13.32
C HIS A 477 -8.62 21.01 13.02
N ILE A 478 -8.91 22.28 12.77
CA ILE A 478 -7.87 23.30 12.53
C ILE A 478 -6.99 23.48 13.78
N GLN A 479 -7.58 23.44 14.97
CA GLN A 479 -6.83 23.50 16.23
C GLN A 479 -5.86 22.33 16.37
N ILE A 480 -6.29 21.09 16.09
CA ILE A 480 -5.38 19.93 16.08
C ILE A 480 -4.24 20.15 15.08
N ALA A 481 -4.52 20.68 13.89
CA ALA A 481 -3.48 20.95 12.91
C ALA A 481 -2.44 21.98 13.41
N ILE A 482 -2.88 23.02 14.12
CA ILE A 482 -2.00 24.04 14.71
C ILE A 482 -1.23 23.49 15.91
N GLU A 483 -1.81 22.60 16.71
CA GLU A 483 -1.10 21.94 17.81
C GLU A 483 0.08 21.10 17.30
N GLU A 484 -0.11 20.40 16.18
CA GLU A 484 0.89 19.53 15.57
C GLU A 484 1.93 20.31 14.74
N GLU A 485 1.50 21.37 14.06
CA GLU A 485 2.39 22.28 13.31
C GLU A 485 2.13 23.73 13.71
N PRO A 486 2.70 24.22 14.83
CA PRO A 486 2.45 25.56 15.36
C PRO A 486 2.84 26.70 14.41
N GLU A 487 3.79 26.44 13.51
CA GLU A 487 4.33 27.38 12.52
C GLU A 487 3.58 27.31 11.16
N ASN A 488 2.48 26.55 11.07
CA ASN A 488 1.71 26.46 9.83
C ASN A 488 0.83 27.71 9.62
N ALA A 489 1.34 28.66 8.83
CA ALA A 489 0.65 29.91 8.49
C ALA A 489 -0.72 29.68 7.82
N ALA A 490 -0.81 28.69 6.92
CA ALA A 490 -2.08 28.36 6.26
C ALA A 490 -3.14 27.89 7.27
N ALA A 491 -2.75 27.08 8.26
CA ALA A 491 -3.67 26.65 9.33
C ALA A 491 -4.17 27.83 10.18
N ARG A 492 -3.29 28.82 10.46
CA ARG A 492 -3.67 30.06 11.16
C ARG A 492 -4.62 30.92 10.34
N ASN A 493 -4.42 31.01 9.03
CA ASN A 493 -5.36 31.67 8.13
C ASN A 493 -6.73 30.94 8.12
N ASP A 494 -6.74 29.61 7.99
CA ASP A 494 -7.96 28.81 7.98
C ASP A 494 -8.72 28.94 9.32
N LEU A 495 -8.00 29.06 10.45
CA LEU A 495 -8.57 29.36 11.77
C LEU A 495 -9.31 30.70 11.77
N GLY A 496 -8.70 31.75 11.21
CA GLY A 496 -9.32 33.06 11.11
C GLY A 496 -10.64 33.04 10.32
N LEU A 497 -10.67 32.30 9.21
CA LEU A 497 -11.90 32.12 8.41
C LEU A 497 -12.99 31.38 9.20
N ALA A 498 -12.66 30.27 9.87
CA ALA A 498 -13.62 29.55 10.70
C ALA A 498 -14.16 30.41 11.86
N LEU A 499 -13.33 31.30 12.43
CA LEU A 499 -13.74 32.24 13.48
C LEU A 499 -14.68 33.33 12.97
N ILE A 500 -14.49 33.83 11.74
CA ILE A 500 -15.44 34.76 11.09
C ILE A 500 -16.82 34.11 10.98
N ASP A 501 -16.90 32.86 10.52
CA ASP A 501 -18.17 32.14 10.36
C ASP A 501 -18.87 31.88 11.71
N LEU A 502 -18.11 31.88 12.81
CA LEU A 502 -18.59 31.81 14.18
C LEU A 502 -18.83 33.20 14.82
N ASN A 503 -18.72 34.27 14.05
CA ASN A 503 -18.88 35.67 14.49
C ASN A 503 -17.88 36.11 15.58
N ARG A 504 -16.68 35.51 15.61
CA ARG A 504 -15.58 35.81 16.55
C ARG A 504 -14.51 36.66 15.89
N MET A 505 -14.90 37.90 15.56
CA MET A 505 -14.16 38.77 14.63
C MET A 505 -12.76 39.18 15.14
N ASP A 506 -12.60 39.50 16.43
CA ASP A 506 -11.29 39.93 16.97
C ASP A 506 -10.26 38.79 17.01
N GLU A 507 -10.71 37.59 17.34
CA GLU A 507 -9.88 36.38 17.33
C GLU A 507 -9.49 35.98 15.91
N ALA A 508 -10.38 36.21 14.94
CA ALA A 508 -10.07 36.02 13.53
C ALA A 508 -8.95 36.96 13.07
N ALA A 509 -9.05 38.26 13.40
CA ALA A 509 -8.00 39.23 13.07
C ALA A 509 -6.65 38.88 13.71
N ALA A 510 -6.64 38.45 14.98
CA ALA A 510 -5.43 37.95 15.63
C ALA A 510 -4.84 36.72 14.91
N SER A 511 -5.69 35.82 14.42
CA SER A 511 -5.26 34.63 13.68
C SER A 511 -4.64 34.97 12.32
N PHE A 512 -5.22 35.91 11.57
CA PHE A 512 -4.64 36.38 10.31
C PHE A 512 -3.31 37.12 10.51
N ARG A 513 -3.20 37.98 11.53
CA ARG A 513 -1.91 38.62 11.88
C ARG A 513 -0.86 37.56 12.19
N LYS A 514 -1.23 36.52 12.95
CA LYS A 514 -0.30 35.43 13.24
C LYS A 514 0.11 34.65 11.99
N ALA A 515 -0.81 34.46 11.05
CA ALA A 515 -0.48 33.84 9.76
C ALA A 515 0.54 34.66 8.97
N ILE A 516 0.38 35.99 8.92
CA ILE A 516 1.32 36.92 8.26
C ILE A 516 2.68 36.94 8.98
N GLU A 517 2.71 36.88 10.31
CA GLU A 517 3.97 36.80 11.07
C GLU A 517 4.76 35.51 10.76
N LEU A 518 4.05 34.39 10.56
CA LEU A 518 4.66 33.08 10.26
C LEU A 518 5.08 32.98 8.80
N ASP A 519 4.27 33.51 7.88
CA ASP A 519 4.54 33.54 6.45
C ASP A 519 4.09 34.90 5.86
N PRO A 520 5.02 35.86 5.76
CA PRO A 520 4.74 37.16 5.16
C PRO A 520 4.38 37.09 3.68
N GLU A 521 4.69 35.99 2.98
CA GLU A 521 4.42 35.81 1.56
C GLU A 521 3.07 35.12 1.30
N LEU A 522 2.27 34.84 2.33
CA LEU A 522 0.94 34.21 2.20
C LEU A 522 -0.13 35.23 1.76
N PRO A 523 -0.53 35.29 0.47
CA PRO A 523 -1.38 36.39 -0.03
C PRO A 523 -2.79 36.35 0.59
N LYS A 524 -3.30 35.15 0.88
CA LYS A 524 -4.63 34.94 1.46
C LYS A 524 -4.75 35.55 2.86
N ALA A 525 -3.69 35.53 3.66
CA ALA A 525 -3.73 36.06 5.02
C ALA A 525 -3.81 37.59 5.01
N HIS A 526 -3.02 38.25 4.15
CA HIS A 526 -3.11 39.69 3.89
C HIS A 526 -4.49 40.08 3.37
N PHE A 527 -5.01 39.38 2.37
CA PHE A 527 -6.35 39.62 1.84
C PHE A 527 -7.44 39.51 2.92
N ASN A 528 -7.43 38.43 3.70
CA ASN A 528 -8.44 38.19 4.73
C ASN A 528 -8.39 39.21 5.88
N LEU A 529 -7.19 39.62 6.30
CA LEU A 529 -7.05 40.72 7.27
C LEU A 529 -7.50 42.06 6.67
N GLY A 530 -7.18 42.31 5.40
CA GLY A 530 -7.64 43.49 4.68
C GLY A 530 -9.17 43.56 4.57
N ILE A 531 -9.85 42.42 4.34
CA ILE A 531 -11.32 42.32 4.38
C ILE A 531 -11.86 42.62 5.77
N TYR A 532 -11.21 42.17 6.84
CA TYR A 532 -11.59 42.52 8.21
C TYR A 532 -11.55 44.04 8.43
N HIS A 533 -10.45 44.71 8.07
CA HIS A 533 -10.33 46.17 8.19
C HIS A 533 -11.34 46.93 7.31
N ALA A 534 -11.63 46.42 6.10
CA ALA A 534 -12.68 46.99 5.25
C ALA A 534 -14.06 46.98 5.94
N ARG A 535 -14.39 45.92 6.69
CA ARG A 535 -15.66 45.82 7.44
C ARG A 535 -15.73 46.81 8.60
N LEU A 536 -14.59 47.22 9.15
CA LEU A 536 -14.48 48.27 10.16
C LEU A 536 -14.45 49.69 9.56
N SER A 537 -14.53 49.81 8.22
CA SER A 537 -14.34 51.07 7.48
C SER A 537 -12.94 51.69 7.64
N GLU A 538 -11.95 50.89 8.03
CA GLU A 538 -10.53 51.24 8.12
C GLU A 538 -9.89 51.05 6.73
N PHE A 539 -10.25 51.93 5.80
CA PHE A 539 -9.96 51.74 4.38
C PHE A 539 -8.49 51.92 4.01
N ASP A 540 -7.71 52.70 4.76
CA ASP A 540 -6.28 52.90 4.50
C ASP A 540 -5.49 51.63 4.83
N GLU A 541 -5.72 51.04 6.01
CA GLU A 541 -5.12 49.77 6.43
C GLU A 541 -5.56 48.61 5.53
N SER A 542 -6.85 48.59 5.17
CA SER A 542 -7.40 47.60 4.24
C SER A 542 -6.71 47.64 2.87
N ALA A 543 -6.54 48.84 2.31
CA ALA A 543 -5.88 49.01 1.02
C ALA A 543 -4.43 48.50 1.06
N ALA A 544 -3.65 48.88 2.07
CA ALA A 544 -2.25 48.45 2.19
C ALA A 544 -2.11 46.92 2.27
N LEU A 545 -3.01 46.24 3.00
CA LEU A 545 -3.01 44.78 3.11
C LEU A 545 -3.44 44.10 1.80
N ILE A 546 -4.45 44.64 1.11
CA ILE A 546 -4.91 44.05 -0.15
C ILE A 546 -3.91 44.33 -1.29
N GLU A 547 -3.24 45.49 -1.28
CA GLU A 547 -2.10 45.82 -2.15
C GLU A 547 -1.00 44.76 -1.98
N ALA A 548 -0.58 44.46 -0.75
CA ALA A 548 0.38 43.38 -0.48
C ALA A 548 -0.10 42.03 -1.02
N ALA A 549 -1.40 41.69 -0.86
CA ALA A 549 -1.95 40.44 -1.37
C ALA A 549 -1.88 40.32 -2.90
N VAL A 550 -2.12 41.41 -3.64
CA VAL A 550 -2.03 41.40 -5.12
C VAL A 550 -0.60 41.52 -5.63
N GLU A 551 0.31 42.12 -4.87
CA GLU A 551 1.74 42.09 -5.18
C GLU A 551 2.31 40.67 -5.05
N LEU A 552 1.92 39.95 -3.99
CA LEU A 552 2.32 38.56 -3.77
C LEU A 552 1.64 37.58 -4.74
N ASN A 553 0.39 37.85 -5.14
CA ASN A 553 -0.31 37.07 -6.16
C ASN A 553 -1.02 37.98 -7.18
N PRO A 554 -0.34 38.34 -8.29
CA PRO A 554 -0.89 39.21 -9.33
C PRO A 554 -2.12 38.68 -10.06
N ASP A 555 -2.46 37.40 -9.91
CA ASP A 555 -3.62 36.75 -10.52
C ASP A 555 -4.79 36.58 -9.53
N TYR A 556 -4.71 37.18 -8.33
CA TYR A 556 -5.76 37.10 -7.31
C TYR A 556 -6.97 37.99 -7.64
N VAL A 557 -7.86 37.53 -8.52
CA VAL A 557 -9.04 38.27 -9.03
C VAL A 557 -9.86 38.95 -7.93
N GLN A 558 -10.19 38.21 -6.86
CA GLN A 558 -11.01 38.72 -5.75
C GLN A 558 -10.32 39.86 -4.98
N ALA A 559 -8.98 39.81 -4.86
CA ALA A 559 -8.20 40.85 -4.22
C ALA A 559 -8.18 42.13 -5.08
N TRP A 560 -7.99 42.02 -6.39
CA TRP A 560 -8.08 43.15 -7.31
C TRP A 560 -9.46 43.82 -7.31
N ALA A 561 -10.54 43.04 -7.39
CA ALA A 561 -11.90 43.56 -7.32
C ALA A 561 -12.18 44.28 -5.98
N THR A 562 -11.71 43.70 -4.87
CA THR A 562 -11.84 44.30 -3.54
C THR A 562 -11.03 45.59 -3.44
N LEU A 563 -9.79 45.60 -3.92
CA LEU A 563 -8.93 46.78 -3.92
C LEU A 563 -9.56 47.95 -4.68
N GLY A 564 -10.14 47.66 -5.85
CA GLY A 564 -10.91 48.62 -6.64
C GLY A 564 -12.07 49.25 -5.86
N ARG A 565 -12.82 48.43 -5.13
CA ARG A 565 -13.91 48.90 -4.24
C ARG A 565 -13.37 49.79 -3.11
N ILE A 566 -12.27 49.40 -2.49
CA ILE A 566 -11.66 50.18 -1.40
C ILE A 566 -11.18 51.54 -1.91
N TYR A 567 -10.52 51.62 -3.07
CA TYR A 567 -10.12 52.90 -3.65
C TYR A 567 -11.30 53.78 -4.06
N SER A 568 -12.38 53.20 -4.56
CA SER A 568 -13.61 53.95 -4.86
C SER A 568 -14.19 54.58 -3.59
N LEU A 569 -14.23 53.84 -2.48
CA LEU A 569 -14.66 54.35 -1.17
C LEU A 569 -13.74 55.43 -0.61
N ARG A 570 -12.44 55.37 -0.91
CA ARG A 570 -11.43 56.39 -0.57
C ARG A 570 -11.45 57.62 -1.49
N SER A 571 -12.36 57.66 -2.48
CA SER A 571 -12.40 58.72 -3.50
C SER A 571 -11.11 58.85 -4.32
N GLU A 572 -10.45 57.71 -4.60
CA GLU A 572 -9.27 57.60 -5.45
C GLU A 572 -9.62 56.91 -6.79
N PRO A 573 -10.41 57.55 -7.68
CA PRO A 573 -11.04 56.89 -8.81
C PRO A 573 -10.03 56.38 -9.86
N ALA A 574 -8.88 57.04 -10.01
CA ALA A 574 -7.82 56.59 -10.92
C ALA A 574 -7.23 55.23 -10.52
N LYS A 575 -6.95 55.01 -9.22
CA LYS A 575 -6.46 53.72 -8.72
C LYS A 575 -7.55 52.65 -8.74
N ALA A 576 -8.78 53.04 -8.44
CA ALA A 576 -9.95 52.15 -8.53
C ALA A 576 -10.10 51.58 -9.95
N VAL A 577 -10.01 52.46 -10.97
CA VAL A 577 -10.03 52.06 -12.40
C VAL A 577 -8.94 51.04 -12.70
N THR A 578 -7.69 51.29 -12.34
CA THR A 578 -6.58 50.35 -12.60
C THR A 578 -6.78 48.99 -11.94
N ALA A 579 -7.19 48.96 -10.66
CA ALA A 579 -7.41 47.71 -9.95
C ALA A 579 -8.59 46.89 -10.51
N LEU A 580 -9.69 47.57 -10.87
CA LEU A 580 -10.88 46.92 -11.46
C LEU A 580 -10.61 46.45 -12.89
N GLU A 581 -9.88 47.21 -13.69
CA GLU A 581 -9.43 46.80 -15.02
C GLU A 581 -8.64 45.48 -14.93
N ARG A 582 -7.67 45.40 -14.01
CA ARG A 582 -6.91 44.17 -13.76
C ARG A 582 -7.80 42.99 -13.34
N ALA A 583 -8.80 43.22 -12.48
CA ALA A 583 -9.76 42.19 -12.09
C ALA A 583 -10.59 41.67 -13.29
N LEU A 584 -11.00 42.55 -14.18
CA LEU A 584 -11.77 42.20 -15.38
C LEU A 584 -10.92 41.45 -16.42
N ASP A 585 -9.65 41.83 -16.59
CA ASP A 585 -8.70 41.15 -17.48
C ASP A 585 -8.44 39.69 -17.07
N LEU A 586 -8.42 39.43 -15.76
CA LEU A 586 -8.22 38.10 -15.18
C LEU A 586 -9.51 37.25 -15.12
N HIS A 587 -10.48 37.53 -16.00
CA HIS A 587 -11.78 36.85 -16.12
C HIS A 587 -12.85 37.28 -15.10
N GLY A 588 -12.87 38.55 -14.68
CA GLY A 588 -14.01 39.13 -13.96
C GLY A 588 -15.22 39.36 -14.87
N GLU A 589 -16.18 38.44 -14.87
CA GLU A 589 -17.51 38.64 -15.50
C GLU A 589 -18.59 39.04 -14.48
N ASP A 590 -18.20 39.42 -13.26
CA ASP A 590 -19.11 39.86 -12.23
C ASP A 590 -19.74 41.23 -12.61
N PRO A 591 -21.08 41.32 -12.80
CA PRO A 591 -21.75 42.56 -13.17
C PRO A 591 -21.54 43.67 -12.14
N ASP A 592 -21.30 43.35 -10.86
CA ASP A 592 -21.04 44.33 -9.83
C ASP A 592 -19.65 44.96 -9.98
N VAL A 593 -18.65 44.15 -10.37
CA VAL A 593 -17.30 44.64 -10.68
C VAL A 593 -17.31 45.52 -11.92
N VAL A 594 -18.06 45.13 -12.96
CA VAL A 594 -18.21 45.92 -14.20
C VAL A 594 -18.94 47.25 -13.92
N LEU A 595 -20.01 47.26 -13.12
CA LEU A 595 -20.70 48.49 -12.72
C LEU A 595 -19.79 49.41 -11.92
N LEU A 596 -19.03 48.86 -10.96
CA LEU A 596 -18.10 49.62 -10.15
C LEU A 596 -16.95 50.20 -10.99
N TYR A 597 -16.49 49.47 -12.01
CA TYR A 597 -15.50 49.95 -12.96
C TYR A 597 -16.04 51.14 -13.78
N GLY A 598 -17.24 50.99 -14.34
CA GLY A 598 -17.90 52.08 -15.07
C GLY A 598 -18.14 53.32 -14.20
N THR A 599 -18.56 53.14 -12.96
CA THR A 599 -18.77 54.24 -12.00
C THR A 599 -17.44 54.95 -11.68
N SER A 600 -16.37 54.17 -11.48
CA SER A 600 -15.04 54.71 -11.19
C SER A 600 -14.45 55.46 -12.40
N LEU A 601 -14.72 55.01 -13.64
CA LEU A 601 -14.35 55.71 -14.87
C LEU A 601 -15.04 57.08 -14.99
N ILE A 602 -16.33 57.18 -14.65
CA ILE A 602 -17.05 58.46 -14.62
C ILE A 602 -16.40 59.41 -13.62
N GLN A 603 -16.14 58.94 -12.39
CA GLN A 603 -15.49 59.72 -11.35
C GLN A 603 -14.05 60.13 -11.72
N ALA A 604 -13.35 59.33 -12.53
CA ALA A 604 -12.03 59.64 -13.06
C ALA A 604 -12.06 60.58 -14.27
N GLY A 605 -13.23 61.07 -14.71
CA GLY A 605 -13.37 61.95 -15.87
C GLY A 605 -13.27 61.24 -17.23
N ARG A 606 -13.52 59.93 -17.27
CA ARG A 606 -13.48 59.07 -18.48
C ARG A 606 -14.87 58.49 -18.84
N PRO A 607 -15.94 59.30 -18.99
CA PRO A 607 -17.31 58.81 -19.18
C PRO A 607 -17.54 58.08 -20.51
N GLU A 608 -16.79 58.39 -21.57
CA GLU A 608 -16.93 57.71 -22.86
C GLU A 608 -16.48 56.24 -22.77
N GLU A 609 -15.46 55.95 -21.96
CA GLU A 609 -15.02 54.57 -21.70
C GLU A 609 -16.02 53.81 -20.84
N ALA A 610 -16.63 54.49 -19.84
CA ALA A 610 -17.71 53.89 -19.07
C ALA A 610 -18.93 53.56 -19.95
N ARG A 611 -19.27 54.42 -20.92
CA ARG A 611 -20.35 54.19 -21.89
C ARG A 611 -20.07 52.96 -22.77
N ALA A 612 -18.81 52.71 -23.11
CA ALA A 612 -18.42 51.53 -23.89
C ALA A 612 -18.65 50.19 -23.14
N LEU A 613 -18.79 50.22 -21.80
CA LEU A 613 -19.08 49.03 -21.00
C LEU A 613 -20.57 48.63 -21.03
N LEU A 614 -21.48 49.53 -21.42
CA LEU A 614 -22.93 49.28 -21.36
C LEU A 614 -23.40 48.04 -22.13
N PRO A 615 -22.92 47.74 -23.34
CA PRO A 615 -23.31 46.51 -24.03
C PRO A 615 -22.90 45.25 -23.27
N LYS A 616 -21.68 45.24 -22.70
CA LYS A 616 -21.16 44.13 -21.89
C LYS A 616 -21.96 43.99 -20.59
N LEU A 617 -22.16 45.09 -19.86
CA LEU A 617 -22.91 45.08 -18.61
C LEU A 617 -24.37 44.68 -18.83
N ARG A 618 -25.01 45.13 -19.93
CA ARG A 618 -26.40 44.75 -20.26
C ARG A 618 -26.55 43.26 -20.58
N ALA A 619 -25.52 42.65 -21.17
CA ALA A 619 -25.50 41.20 -21.39
C ALA A 619 -25.37 40.40 -20.09
N LEU A 620 -24.68 40.95 -19.08
CA LEU A 620 -24.50 40.34 -17.77
C LEU A 620 -25.69 40.60 -16.83
N ASP A 621 -26.14 41.85 -16.72
CA ASP A 621 -27.24 42.31 -15.87
C ASP A 621 -27.85 43.63 -16.38
N ALA A 622 -29.11 43.56 -16.83
CA ALA A 622 -29.83 44.70 -17.39
C ALA A 622 -30.16 45.80 -16.36
N ALA A 623 -30.33 45.45 -15.07
CA ALA A 623 -30.63 46.42 -14.02
C ALA A 623 -29.37 47.23 -13.68
N ARG A 624 -28.22 46.56 -13.55
CA ARG A 624 -26.92 47.22 -13.33
C ARG A 624 -26.52 48.10 -14.50
N ALA A 625 -26.81 47.68 -15.74
CA ALA A 625 -26.61 48.51 -16.92
C ALA A 625 -27.45 49.80 -16.87
N SER A 626 -28.72 49.69 -16.45
CA SER A 626 -29.61 50.85 -16.29
C SER A 626 -29.10 51.84 -15.23
N SER A 627 -28.51 51.33 -14.13
CA SER A 627 -27.87 52.17 -13.11
C SER A 627 -26.68 52.95 -13.66
N LEU A 628 -25.82 52.30 -14.48
CA LEU A 628 -24.69 52.99 -15.11
C LEU A 628 -25.14 54.03 -16.14
N GLU A 629 -26.22 53.76 -16.89
CA GLU A 629 -26.79 54.74 -17.84
C GLU A 629 -27.32 56.00 -17.15
N GLN A 630 -27.96 55.85 -15.99
CA GLN A 630 -28.42 56.98 -15.20
C GLN A 630 -27.26 57.88 -14.76
N LEU A 631 -26.15 57.28 -14.32
CA LEU A 631 -24.94 58.00 -13.90
C LEU A 631 -24.22 58.70 -15.08
N LEU A 632 -24.41 58.23 -16.32
CA LEU A 632 -23.85 58.84 -17.52
C LEU A 632 -24.71 59.98 -18.09
N GLY A 633 -25.99 60.04 -17.69
CA GLY A 633 -26.97 61.03 -18.14
C GLY A 633 -27.18 62.22 -17.17
N SER A 634 -26.63 62.14 -15.95
CA SER A 634 -26.54 63.22 -14.96
C SER A 634 -25.22 63.99 -15.09
#